data_AF-A0A9E2AMW4-F1
#
_entry.id   AF-A0A9E2AMW4-F1
#
_cell.length_a   1.000
_cell.length_b   1.000
_cell.length_c   1.000
_cell.angle_alpha   90.00
_cell.angle_beta   90.00
_cell.angle_gamma   90.00
#
_symmetry.space_group_name_H-M   'P 1'
#
loop_
_entity.id
_entity.type
_entity.pdbx_description
1 polymer ?
#
loop_
_entity_poly.entity_id
_entity_poly.type
_entity_poly.pdbx_seq_one_letter_code
_entity_poly.pdbx_strand_id
1 'polypeptide(L)'
;NRVMSLHATENELLIGLQANGLQKLTNNAAFKDFPELEDQTIWKIVPYANDLYWLCTRDSGIILYSISTGIVEAFSTENTSLRTNNIRTIEQHSDYEWWIGSEDAGVYLLDKKSKSVKPIRYTPERIKSLYDDGTYLWIGSNGSGLIAYGIESEEIRSYTKNEGLPNNVIYGILPSGPSQLWVSSNRGLSRFDYNDIDNPLIENYSNYDGLQAFEFNTGAYTKDGNGTLYFGGLEGLNWFNPGDLTFNAALPNTVISSLALFNEDVEMAASHRFKHNENTLTFNYAGLHFSQPERNQYKYRLLEHDADWIDVGNVTSAHYTNLSPGDYEFQVMSSNYDGRWNETPATLQFTISKPWYASNFAFITYALMLMFTAFLVYRYLKWRWEIKMQLQLEHAETERLKKLDEFKTKLYTNISHEFKTPLTLISGPINQQLSKPDLSLDDRSDLNMVKRNSKRLLNLVNQLLDLSKLESGNIKLQVSKGNLSALLNQLVAAFEFKAKEKNIDFNATLKIASEVYFDRDVIEKIVTNLLSNAIKYSPHNGMVQINSFINDGQLVFSVTNDGNTLDKEDLPRLFKRFYQTSKNSEGVGVGLALVKELATLSHGQVIAQISDPDLIQFTLTIPIERSYYNRSELRESPSDLLEVDEMNEALALNPDDIIGDEKPLLLVVEDDAEIRRYIQSIFEKDYKLIKAADGKSGCEKAINQIPDLIISDIMMPGMDGLELSSTLKLDERTSHIPIILLTAKSGDEHEMEGLKTGADAYVTKPFRAANLKIRVDQLIDLRRKLRQRYDQEADVNPKELSLSTADQRFFERLQKILDTQLTDPQFNADRFASEMAMSRMQLHRKLKALTGLSSSEFIRSQRIKMAVKILKTREVSVSELAYDIGFNTPSYFIKCFKEALGQTPLEYQKRS
;
A
#
# COMPACT_ATOMS: atom_id res chain seq x y z
N ASN A 1 68.54 49.25 45.48
CA ASN A 1 68.83 47.80 45.45
C ASN A 1 67.92 47.03 46.36
N ARG A 2 67.55 45.80 45.96
CA ARG A 2 66.75 44.88 46.78
C ARG A 2 67.57 44.37 47.96
N VAL A 3 67.02 44.44 49.17
CA VAL A 3 67.57 43.83 50.38
C VAL A 3 67.24 42.34 50.36
N MET A 4 68.24 41.51 50.58
CA MET A 4 68.16 40.06 50.50
C MET A 4 68.27 39.39 51.87
N SER A 5 69.10 39.94 52.75
CA SER A 5 69.25 39.48 54.12
C SER A 5 69.56 40.64 55.06
N LEU A 6 69.13 40.53 56.31
CA LEU A 6 69.42 41.48 57.37
C LEU A 6 69.98 40.73 58.57
N HIS A 7 70.99 41.32 59.21
CA HIS A 7 71.46 40.85 60.51
C HIS A 7 71.68 42.06 61.42
N ALA A 8 70.95 42.12 62.53
CA ALA A 8 71.03 43.22 63.48
C ALA A 8 71.77 42.77 64.75
N THR A 9 72.59 43.67 65.28
CA THR A 9 73.13 43.60 66.65
C THR A 9 72.71 44.86 67.40
N GLU A 10 73.03 44.98 68.69
CA GLU A 10 72.60 46.14 69.52
C GLU A 10 73.06 47.50 68.96
N ASN A 11 74.16 47.56 68.19
CA ASN A 11 74.78 48.82 67.76
C ASN A 11 74.89 48.99 66.24
N GLU A 12 74.50 47.99 65.45
CA GLU A 12 74.68 47.99 64.01
C GLU A 12 73.74 47.02 63.28
N LEU A 13 73.39 47.39 62.05
CA LEU A 13 72.61 46.58 61.14
C LEU A 13 73.44 46.27 59.89
N LEU A 14 73.67 44.99 59.64
CA LEU A 14 74.25 44.49 58.40
C LEU A 14 73.15 44.19 57.39
N ILE A 15 73.34 44.67 56.18
CA ILE A 15 72.37 44.63 55.08
C ILE A 15 73.04 43.95 53.89
N GLY A 16 72.56 42.76 53.55
CA GLY A 16 72.94 42.05 52.34
C GLY A 16 72.07 42.50 51.18
N LEU A 17 72.70 42.93 50.09
CA LEU A 17 72.02 43.45 48.90
C LEU A 17 72.16 42.50 47.72
N GLN A 18 71.25 42.63 46.75
CA GLN A 18 71.28 41.79 45.55
C GLN A 18 72.43 42.11 44.60
N ALA A 19 72.89 43.36 44.52
CA ALA A 19 73.92 43.77 43.54
C ALA A 19 75.08 44.60 44.14
N ASN A 20 74.97 45.07 45.39
CA ASN A 20 76.00 45.91 46.02
C ASN A 20 76.59 45.24 47.27
N GLY A 21 76.65 43.91 47.31
CA GLY A 21 77.32 43.19 48.39
C GLY A 21 76.72 43.44 49.77
N LEU A 22 77.59 43.84 50.69
CA LEU A 22 77.28 44.09 52.10
C LEU A 22 77.31 45.59 52.38
N GLN A 23 76.33 46.06 53.16
CA GLN A 23 76.31 47.39 53.74
C GLN A 23 76.17 47.30 55.26
N LYS A 24 76.81 48.21 55.97
CA LYS A 24 76.66 48.36 57.43
C LYS A 24 76.01 49.70 57.73
N LEU A 25 74.89 49.68 58.43
CA LEU A 25 74.25 50.84 59.00
C LEU A 25 74.65 50.96 60.47
N THR A 26 75.24 52.10 60.83
CA THR A 26 75.63 52.42 62.20
C THR A 26 74.57 53.27 62.90
N ASN A 27 74.60 53.36 64.24
CA ASN A 27 73.67 54.16 65.04
C ASN A 27 73.55 55.65 64.63
N ASN A 28 74.53 56.19 63.90
CA ASN A 28 74.49 57.55 63.34
C ASN A 28 73.76 57.64 61.98
N ALA A 29 73.04 56.59 61.57
CA ALA A 29 72.34 56.46 60.29
C ALA A 29 73.25 56.56 59.04
N ALA A 30 74.57 56.39 59.22
CA ALA A 30 75.53 56.36 58.13
C ALA A 30 75.68 54.93 57.59
N PHE A 31 75.56 54.78 56.27
CA PHE A 31 75.86 53.55 55.54
C PHE A 31 77.35 53.47 55.23
N LYS A 32 77.95 52.32 55.51
CA LYS A 32 79.31 51.96 55.11
C LYS A 32 79.23 50.77 54.15
N ASP A 33 79.68 51.00 52.92
CA ASP A 33 79.83 49.96 51.90
C ASP A 33 81.16 49.19 52.07
N PHE A 34 81.20 47.95 51.58
CA PHE A 34 82.41 47.13 51.55
C PHE A 34 82.76 46.78 50.09
N PRO A 35 83.68 47.52 49.44
CA PRO A 35 83.98 47.40 48.01
C PRO A 35 84.46 46.01 47.58
N GLU A 36 85.13 45.24 48.47
CA GLU A 36 85.55 43.87 48.14
C GLU A 36 84.39 42.88 47.90
N LEU A 37 83.16 43.25 48.28
CA LEU A 37 81.94 42.48 48.05
C LEU A 37 81.04 43.14 47.00
N GLU A 38 81.51 44.18 46.32
CA GLU A 38 80.80 44.83 45.21
C GLU A 38 80.51 43.79 44.11
N ASP A 39 79.34 43.87 43.48
CA ASP A 39 78.78 42.88 42.55
C ASP A 39 78.33 41.52 43.13
N GLN A 40 78.53 41.25 44.43
CA GLN A 40 78.02 40.03 45.06
C GLN A 40 76.56 40.19 45.52
N THR A 41 75.75 39.14 45.29
CA THR A 41 74.47 38.98 45.99
C THR A 41 74.71 38.27 47.32
N ILE A 42 74.35 38.90 48.44
CA ILE A 42 74.41 38.28 49.77
C ILE A 42 73.04 37.72 50.14
N TRP A 43 72.87 36.39 50.11
CA TRP A 43 71.59 35.72 50.38
C TRP A 43 71.26 35.56 51.86
N LYS A 44 72.28 35.35 52.71
CA LYS A 44 72.12 35.17 54.16
C LYS A 44 73.38 35.66 54.87
N ILE A 45 73.19 36.27 56.04
CA ILE A 45 74.24 36.72 56.95
C ILE A 45 74.01 36.00 58.28
N VAL A 46 75.00 35.25 58.76
CA VAL A 46 74.91 34.52 60.03
C VAL A 46 76.15 34.82 60.88
N PRO A 47 76.00 35.23 62.15
CA PRO A 47 77.14 35.49 63.03
C PRO A 47 77.88 34.18 63.36
N TYR A 48 79.21 34.22 63.32
CA TYR A 48 80.07 33.11 63.74
C TYR A 48 80.78 33.40 65.06
N ALA A 49 81.38 34.60 65.20
CA ALA A 49 82.04 35.07 66.40
C ALA A 49 82.03 36.60 66.41
N ASN A 50 82.60 37.23 67.45
CA ASN A 50 82.66 38.69 67.50
C ASN A 50 83.39 39.25 66.27
N ASP A 51 82.74 40.17 65.55
CA ASP A 51 83.21 40.73 64.28
C ASP A 51 83.33 39.73 63.11
N LEU A 52 82.86 38.49 63.21
CA LEU A 52 82.97 37.46 62.17
C LEU A 52 81.59 36.93 61.74
N TYR A 53 81.33 36.97 60.43
CA TYR A 53 80.05 36.60 59.85
C TYR A 53 80.24 35.65 58.68
N TRP A 54 79.41 34.60 58.62
CA TRP A 54 79.20 33.82 57.43
C TRP A 54 78.31 34.58 56.45
N LEU A 55 78.79 34.74 55.23
CA LEU A 55 78.07 35.32 54.11
C LEU A 55 77.81 34.21 53.07
N CYS A 56 76.54 33.92 52.84
CA CYS A 56 76.11 33.07 51.72
C CYS A 56 75.99 33.94 50.47
N THR A 57 76.76 33.62 49.42
CA THR A 57 76.83 34.44 48.21
C THR A 57 76.30 33.70 46.98
N ARG A 58 75.96 34.43 45.91
CA ARG A 58 75.53 33.82 44.64
C ARG A 58 76.70 33.27 43.82
N ASP A 59 77.80 34.00 43.72
CA ASP A 59 78.85 33.71 42.75
C ASP A 59 80.19 33.30 43.40
N SER A 60 80.36 33.52 44.71
CA SER A 60 81.63 33.30 45.44
C SER A 60 81.57 32.24 46.54
N GLY A 61 80.50 31.44 46.61
CA GLY A 61 80.37 30.38 47.60
C GLY A 61 80.03 30.93 48.98
N ILE A 62 80.68 30.39 50.01
CA ILE A 62 80.56 30.89 51.39
C ILE A 62 81.81 31.64 51.78
N ILE A 63 81.61 32.82 52.35
CA ILE A 63 82.69 33.69 52.81
C ILE A 63 82.57 33.87 54.31
N LEU A 64 83.66 33.66 55.05
CA LEU A 64 83.82 34.13 56.42
C LEU A 64 84.40 35.55 56.35
N TYR A 65 83.59 36.52 56.74
CA TYR A 65 83.89 37.93 56.60
C TYR A 65 84.05 38.60 57.96
N SER A 66 85.10 39.41 58.11
CA SER A 66 85.31 40.30 59.24
C SER A 66 85.08 41.75 58.83
N ILE A 67 84.29 42.49 59.61
CA ILE A 67 84.01 43.90 59.28
C ILE A 67 85.27 44.77 59.42
N SER A 68 86.20 44.38 60.30
CA SER A 68 87.46 45.09 60.50
C SER A 68 88.57 44.70 59.52
N THR A 69 88.63 43.43 59.08
CA THR A 69 89.78 42.89 58.32
C THR A 69 89.45 42.38 56.91
N GLY A 70 88.17 42.34 56.53
CA GLY A 70 87.73 41.88 55.21
C GLY A 70 87.50 40.38 55.14
N ILE A 71 87.73 39.77 53.97
CA ILE A 71 87.56 38.32 53.75
C ILE A 71 88.64 37.55 54.52
N VAL A 72 88.22 36.74 55.50
CA VAL A 72 89.12 35.92 56.33
C VAL A 72 89.33 34.55 55.72
N GLU A 73 88.24 33.90 55.32
CA GLU A 73 88.25 32.60 54.63
C GLU A 73 87.13 32.56 53.59
N ALA A 74 87.33 31.83 52.50
CA ALA A 74 86.31 31.61 51.48
C ALA A 74 86.30 30.14 51.05
N PHE A 75 85.11 29.58 50.84
CA PHE A 75 84.88 28.21 50.40
C PHE A 75 84.06 28.26 49.11
N SER A 76 84.71 27.92 48.00
CA SER A 76 84.17 27.95 46.64
C SER A 76 84.47 26.65 45.90
N THR A 77 83.95 26.51 44.68
CA THR A 77 84.25 25.41 43.75
C THR A 77 85.73 25.31 43.38
N GLU A 78 86.51 26.39 43.58
CA GLU A 78 87.93 26.43 43.20
C GLU A 78 88.83 25.80 44.28
N ASN A 79 88.41 25.85 45.54
CA ASN A 79 89.24 25.44 46.68
C ASN A 79 88.60 24.37 47.58
N THR A 80 87.38 23.93 47.28
CA THR A 80 86.67 22.86 48.00
C THR A 80 85.94 21.91 47.04
N SER A 81 85.31 20.88 47.60
CA SER A 81 84.42 19.93 46.90
C SER A 81 82.99 20.44 46.69
N LEU A 82 82.72 21.74 46.87
CA LEU A 82 81.47 22.37 46.43
C LEU A 82 81.30 22.19 44.92
N ARG A 83 80.07 21.91 44.46
CA ARG A 83 79.74 21.81 43.03
C ARG A 83 79.16 23.11 42.46
N THR A 84 78.76 24.03 43.31
CA THR A 84 78.22 25.35 42.94
C THR A 84 78.66 26.39 43.96
N ASN A 85 78.80 27.63 43.50
CA ASN A 85 79.07 28.79 44.35
C ASN A 85 77.78 29.50 44.81
N ASN A 86 76.62 29.08 44.31
CA ASN A 86 75.34 29.72 44.63
C ASN A 86 74.75 29.15 45.93
N ILE A 87 75.18 29.72 47.04
CA ILE A 87 74.80 29.30 48.38
C ILE A 87 73.67 30.20 48.89
N ARG A 88 72.55 29.59 49.26
CA ARG A 88 71.33 30.29 49.66
C ARG A 88 71.20 30.46 51.16
N THR A 89 71.62 29.46 51.92
CA THR A 89 71.46 29.43 53.37
C THR A 89 72.57 28.62 54.02
N ILE A 90 72.85 28.93 55.27
CA ILE A 90 73.74 28.18 56.14
C ILE A 90 73.07 28.04 57.51
N GLU A 91 73.28 26.92 58.17
CA GLU A 91 72.75 26.62 59.51
C GLU A 91 73.83 25.94 60.36
N GLN A 92 73.89 26.26 61.64
CA GLN A 92 74.90 25.69 62.53
C GLN A 92 74.48 24.30 63.00
N HIS A 93 75.37 23.31 62.86
CA HIS A 93 75.18 21.98 63.44
C HIS A 93 75.91 21.85 64.78
N SER A 94 77.18 22.25 64.81
CA SER A 94 78.05 22.23 65.99
C SER A 94 79.03 23.41 65.98
N ASP A 95 79.95 23.50 66.94
CA ASP A 95 80.93 24.60 67.01
C ASP A 95 81.78 24.75 65.74
N TYR A 96 82.03 23.64 65.03
CA TYR A 96 82.88 23.59 63.84
C TYR A 96 82.16 23.11 62.58
N GLU A 97 80.96 22.55 62.70
CA GLU A 97 80.22 21.98 61.57
C GLU A 97 78.99 22.81 61.21
N TRP A 98 78.83 23.06 59.92
CA TRP A 98 77.79 23.93 59.38
C TRP A 98 77.13 23.27 58.18
N TRP A 99 75.80 23.23 58.20
CA TRP A 99 75.00 22.84 57.05
C TRP A 99 74.91 23.98 56.04
N ILE A 100 75.12 23.66 54.78
CA ILE A 100 75.14 24.60 53.68
C ILE A 100 74.05 24.19 52.68
N GLY A 101 73.10 25.07 52.42
CA GLY A 101 72.07 24.89 51.41
C GLY A 101 72.42 25.65 50.14
N SER A 102 72.51 24.95 49.02
CA SER A 102 72.79 25.55 47.71
C SER A 102 71.56 25.61 46.80
N GLU A 103 71.57 26.51 45.81
CA GLU A 103 70.51 26.58 44.81
C GLU A 103 70.54 25.37 43.85
N ASP A 104 71.73 24.89 43.47
CA ASP A 104 71.87 23.96 42.32
C ASP A 104 72.49 22.61 42.68
N ALA A 105 72.91 22.38 43.93
CA ALA A 105 73.66 21.17 44.28
C ALA A 105 73.31 20.59 45.68
N GLY A 106 72.10 20.89 46.17
CA GLY A 106 71.58 20.36 47.43
C GLY A 106 72.31 20.86 48.68
N VAL A 107 72.43 19.99 49.68
CA VAL A 107 73.00 20.32 50.99
C VAL A 107 74.41 19.76 51.16
N TYR A 108 75.29 20.54 51.80
CA TYR A 108 76.63 20.14 52.19
C TYR A 108 76.85 20.31 53.68
N LEU A 109 77.78 19.54 54.25
CA LEU A 109 78.34 19.73 55.58
C LEU A 109 79.75 20.31 55.45
N LEU A 110 79.96 21.51 55.98
CA LEU A 110 81.28 22.14 56.12
C LEU A 110 81.84 21.87 57.51
N ASP A 111 82.99 21.22 57.57
CA ASP A 111 83.80 21.14 58.79
C ASP A 111 84.91 22.18 58.70
N LYS A 112 84.81 23.20 59.56
CA LYS A 112 85.76 24.31 59.62
C LYS A 112 87.15 23.88 60.08
N LYS A 113 87.27 22.87 60.94
CA LYS A 113 88.56 22.42 61.48
C LYS A 113 89.40 21.74 60.41
N SER A 114 88.77 20.88 59.61
CA SER A 114 89.42 20.21 58.48
C SER A 114 89.37 21.01 57.17
N LYS A 115 88.60 22.11 57.13
CA LYS A 115 88.28 22.89 55.92
C LYS A 115 87.68 22.03 54.80
N SER A 116 87.01 20.93 55.17
CA SER A 116 86.41 19.99 54.22
C SER A 116 84.93 20.25 54.04
N VAL A 117 84.44 20.07 52.81
CA VAL A 117 83.02 20.23 52.47
C VAL A 117 82.49 18.93 51.88
N LYS A 118 81.54 18.28 52.54
CA LYS A 118 81.01 16.98 52.09
C LYS A 118 79.55 17.13 51.63
N PRO A 119 79.19 16.67 50.42
CA PRO A 119 77.79 16.66 49.98
C PRO A 119 76.98 15.63 50.78
N ILE A 120 75.76 15.99 51.15
CA ILE A 120 74.81 15.07 51.78
C ILE A 120 74.01 14.38 50.69
N ARG A 121 74.03 13.05 50.74
CA ARG A 121 73.41 12.22 49.69
C ARG A 121 71.90 12.38 49.72
N TYR A 122 71.29 12.26 48.54
CA TYR A 122 69.84 12.23 48.35
C TYR A 122 69.07 13.50 48.78
N THR A 123 69.76 14.61 49.05
CA THR A 123 69.11 15.91 49.30
C THR A 123 68.63 16.55 47.99
N PRO A 124 67.47 17.23 48.00
CA PRO A 124 66.94 17.88 46.81
C PRO A 124 67.79 19.09 46.42
N GLU A 125 67.69 19.54 45.17
CA GLU A 125 68.25 20.83 44.74
C GLU A 125 67.32 21.99 45.14
N ARG A 126 67.77 23.23 44.93
CA ARG A 126 67.01 24.48 45.20
C ARG A 126 66.63 24.67 46.66
N ILE A 127 67.62 24.60 47.53
CA ILE A 127 67.45 24.80 48.97
C ILE A 127 67.18 26.28 49.26
N LYS A 128 66.13 26.56 50.03
CA LYS A 128 65.73 27.92 50.42
C LYS A 128 65.98 28.18 51.90
N SER A 129 65.71 27.21 52.75
CA SER A 129 65.89 27.33 54.20
C SER A 129 66.39 26.02 54.80
N LEU A 130 67.16 26.12 55.87
CA LEU A 130 67.61 25.00 56.68
C LEU A 130 67.28 25.31 58.14
N TYR A 131 66.96 24.28 58.90
CA TYR A 131 66.84 24.34 60.35
C TYR A 131 67.28 23.00 60.95
N ASP A 132 68.17 23.04 61.93
CA ASP A 132 68.67 21.85 62.63
C ASP A 132 68.07 21.81 64.04
N ASP A 133 67.37 20.71 64.37
CA ASP A 133 66.81 20.49 65.71
C ASP A 133 67.64 19.52 66.58
N GLY A 134 68.79 19.07 66.08
CA GLY A 134 69.70 18.11 66.70
C GLY A 134 69.40 16.64 66.36
N THR A 135 68.18 16.32 65.91
CA THR A 135 67.78 14.98 65.47
C THR A 135 67.59 14.93 63.95
N TYR A 136 66.94 15.94 63.41
CA TYR A 136 66.63 16.11 62.00
C TYR A 136 67.15 17.45 61.50
N LEU A 137 67.75 17.41 60.31
CA LEU A 137 67.94 18.59 59.49
C LEU A 137 66.69 18.79 58.64
N TRP A 138 65.96 19.86 58.95
CA TRP A 138 64.79 20.29 58.20
C TRP A 138 65.22 21.15 57.01
N ILE A 139 64.84 20.69 55.82
CA ILE A 139 65.25 21.25 54.54
C ILE A 139 64.01 21.81 53.83
N GLY A 140 63.97 23.13 53.67
CA GLY A 140 62.97 23.82 52.88
C GLY A 140 63.46 23.96 51.44
N SER A 141 62.70 23.42 50.49
CA SER A 141 63.07 23.38 49.08
C SER A 141 62.12 24.19 48.20
N ASN A 142 62.57 24.56 47.01
CA ASN A 142 61.72 25.12 45.96
C ASN A 142 61.19 24.01 45.04
N GLY A 143 60.17 23.28 45.50
CA GLY A 143 59.40 22.34 44.69
C GLY A 143 59.30 20.92 45.26
N SER A 144 60.20 20.53 46.17
CA SER A 144 60.19 19.20 46.82
C SER A 144 59.54 19.22 48.21
N GLY A 145 58.95 20.35 48.62
CA GLY A 145 58.29 20.49 49.92
C GLY A 145 59.27 20.65 51.09
N LEU A 146 58.80 20.25 52.27
CA LEU A 146 59.57 20.20 53.50
C LEU A 146 60.18 18.81 53.64
N ILE A 147 61.48 18.73 53.90
CA ILE A 147 62.18 17.45 54.01
C ILE A 147 62.83 17.34 55.38
N ALA A 148 62.64 16.19 56.02
CA ALA A 148 63.38 15.80 57.22
C ALA A 148 64.53 14.86 56.80
N TYR A 149 65.76 15.26 57.10
CA TYR A 149 66.94 14.40 56.97
C TYR A 149 67.39 13.98 58.37
N GLY A 150 67.32 12.68 58.68
CA GLY A 150 67.79 12.15 59.95
C GLY A 150 69.32 12.25 60.05
N ILE A 151 69.81 13.01 61.03
CA ILE A 151 71.25 13.32 61.13
C ILE A 151 72.07 12.05 61.42
N GLU A 152 71.56 11.17 62.28
CA GLU A 152 72.20 9.88 62.60
C GLU A 152 71.79 8.74 61.66
N SER A 153 70.51 8.69 61.25
CA SER A 153 69.97 7.59 60.44
C SER A 153 70.23 7.72 58.94
N GLU A 154 70.55 8.93 58.47
CA GLU A 154 70.61 9.32 57.05
C GLU A 154 69.30 9.06 56.27
N GLU A 155 68.17 8.82 56.97
CA GLU A 155 66.87 8.63 56.34
C GLU A 155 66.25 9.97 55.92
N ILE A 156 65.56 9.96 54.77
CA ILE A 156 64.92 11.15 54.21
C ILE A 156 63.42 10.93 54.13
N ARG A 157 62.67 11.89 54.68
CA ARG A 157 61.22 11.96 54.57
C ARG A 157 60.82 13.27 53.95
N SER A 158 59.92 13.21 52.98
CA SER A 158 59.46 14.37 52.23
C SER A 158 57.98 14.60 52.50
N TYR A 159 57.63 15.81 52.90
CA TYR A 159 56.26 16.25 53.07
C TYR A 159 55.96 17.26 51.97
N THR A 160 54.94 16.98 51.19
CA THR A 160 54.48 17.77 50.05
C THR A 160 52.99 18.05 50.19
N LYS A 161 52.36 18.58 49.14
CA LYS A 161 50.89 18.73 49.08
C LYS A 161 50.13 17.43 49.33
N ASN A 162 50.70 16.28 48.95
CA ASN A 162 50.04 14.99 49.12
C ASN A 162 49.93 14.61 50.60
N GLU A 163 50.90 15.03 51.42
CA GLU A 163 50.96 14.77 52.86
C GLU A 163 50.27 15.87 53.68
N GLY A 164 49.71 16.90 53.03
CA GLY A 164 48.89 17.93 53.68
C GLY A 164 49.46 19.35 53.64
N LEU A 165 50.65 19.59 53.08
CA LEU A 165 51.16 20.96 52.93
C LEU A 165 50.33 21.77 51.90
N PRO A 166 50.25 23.10 52.02
CA PRO A 166 49.47 23.92 51.09
C PRO A 166 50.26 24.20 49.81
N ASN A 167 51.60 24.16 49.88
CA ASN A 167 52.50 24.33 48.75
C ASN A 167 53.84 23.60 48.95
N ASN A 168 54.49 23.22 47.84
CA ASN A 168 55.79 22.51 47.86
C ASN A 168 57.00 23.47 47.87
N VAL A 169 56.79 24.78 47.84
CA VAL A 169 57.85 25.78 47.98
C VAL A 169 57.87 26.23 49.43
N ILE A 170 58.95 25.93 50.14
CA ILE A 170 59.13 26.29 51.54
C ILE A 170 60.22 27.34 51.64
N TYR A 171 59.85 28.57 52.03
CA TYR A 171 60.77 29.71 52.07
C TYR A 171 61.53 29.85 53.37
N GLY A 172 60.90 29.47 54.48
CA GLY A 172 61.43 29.65 55.82
C GLY A 172 60.84 28.63 56.78
N ILE A 173 61.66 28.18 57.71
CA ILE A 173 61.34 27.21 58.75
C ILE A 173 61.72 27.86 60.08
N LEU A 174 60.77 27.95 61.01
CA LEU A 174 61.00 28.48 62.35
C LEU A 174 60.44 27.52 63.41
N PRO A 175 61.20 27.19 64.46
CA PRO A 175 60.69 26.35 65.54
C PRO A 175 59.78 27.14 66.49
N SER A 176 58.63 26.57 66.85
CA SER A 176 57.77 27.09 67.94
C SER A 176 57.90 26.26 69.22
N GLY A 177 58.34 25.00 69.15
CA GLY A 177 58.51 24.10 70.29
C GLY A 177 59.32 22.84 69.93
N PRO A 178 59.50 21.87 70.86
CA PRO A 178 60.39 20.71 70.70
C PRO A 178 60.08 19.77 69.52
N SER A 179 58.84 19.80 69.02
CA SER A 179 58.43 19.02 67.83
C SER A 179 57.41 19.80 67.00
N GLN A 180 57.59 21.12 66.92
CA GLN A 180 56.68 22.02 66.21
C GLN A 180 57.45 23.03 65.37
N LEU A 181 57.18 23.03 64.07
CA LEU A 181 57.72 24.00 63.13
C LEU A 181 56.61 24.86 62.55
N TRP A 182 56.96 26.08 62.21
CA TRP A 182 56.18 26.93 61.32
C TRP A 182 56.93 27.09 60.02
N VAL A 183 56.25 26.76 58.93
CA VAL A 183 56.81 26.82 57.59
C VAL A 183 56.04 27.81 56.73
N SER A 184 56.77 28.62 55.98
CA SER A 184 56.19 29.62 55.08
C SER A 184 56.28 29.16 53.62
N SER A 185 55.24 29.45 52.84
CA SER A 185 55.11 28.92 51.48
C SER A 185 54.48 29.90 50.49
N ASN A 186 54.30 29.49 49.23
CA ASN A 186 53.53 30.25 48.23
C ASN A 186 52.01 30.24 48.49
N ARG A 187 51.50 29.44 49.43
CA ARG A 187 50.07 29.37 49.77
C ARG A 187 49.82 29.39 51.28
N GLY A 188 50.46 30.34 51.94
CA GLY A 188 50.24 30.60 53.37
C GLY A 188 51.33 30.00 54.26
N LEU A 189 50.99 29.93 55.55
CA LEU A 189 51.83 29.33 56.59
C LEU A 189 51.28 27.96 56.98
N SER A 190 52.15 27.07 57.43
CA SER A 190 51.72 25.81 58.03
C SER A 190 52.39 25.61 59.37
N ARG A 191 51.59 25.22 60.38
CA ARG A 191 52.10 24.61 61.60
C ARG A 191 52.30 23.12 61.34
N PHE A 192 53.49 22.64 61.60
CA PHE A 192 53.92 21.29 61.34
C PHE A 192 54.35 20.64 62.65
N ASP A 193 53.48 19.80 63.19
CA ASP A 193 53.68 19.10 64.47
C ASP A 193 54.10 17.65 64.17
N TYR A 194 55.33 17.29 64.53
CA TYR A 194 55.98 16.03 64.09
C TYR A 194 56.28 15.07 65.26
N ASN A 195 55.38 15.00 66.24
CA ASN A 195 55.46 14.01 67.31
C ASN A 195 55.47 12.56 66.76
N ASP A 196 54.72 12.33 65.68
CA ASP A 196 54.84 11.15 64.82
C ASP A 196 55.42 11.62 63.48
N ILE A 197 56.65 11.19 63.18
CA ILE A 197 57.36 11.57 61.97
C ILE A 197 56.77 10.89 60.72
N ASP A 198 56.01 9.81 60.85
CA ASP A 198 55.33 9.18 59.70
C ASP A 198 53.99 9.85 59.39
N ASN A 199 53.29 10.36 60.42
CA ASN A 199 52.00 11.04 60.29
C ASN A 199 51.98 12.37 61.06
N PRO A 200 52.67 13.41 60.55
CA PRO A 200 52.67 14.71 61.20
C PRO A 200 51.28 15.36 61.10
N LEU A 201 50.92 16.13 62.13
CA LEU A 201 49.76 17.00 62.08
C LEU A 201 50.15 18.30 61.38
N ILE A 202 49.56 18.55 60.21
CA ILE A 202 49.81 19.74 59.40
C ILE A 202 48.57 20.63 59.41
N GLU A 203 48.69 21.83 59.97
CA GLU A 203 47.64 22.83 59.98
C GLU A 203 48.01 24.01 59.09
N ASN A 204 47.14 24.35 58.14
CA ASN A 204 47.41 25.37 57.14
C ASN A 204 46.62 26.64 57.41
N TYR A 205 47.31 27.76 57.31
CA TYR A 205 46.78 29.11 57.51
C TYR A 205 46.93 29.90 56.21
N SER A 206 45.88 30.60 55.82
CA SER A 206 45.75 31.34 54.57
C SER A 206 45.48 32.84 54.82
N ASN A 207 45.33 33.63 53.77
CA ASN A 207 44.93 35.04 53.89
C ASN A 207 43.58 35.22 54.61
N TYR A 208 42.66 34.24 54.53
CA TYR A 208 41.39 34.26 55.27
C TYR A 208 41.56 34.13 56.78
N ASP A 209 42.72 33.66 57.24
CA ASP A 209 43.07 33.50 58.65
C ASP A 209 43.85 34.71 59.19
N GLY A 210 43.93 35.81 58.41
CA GLY A 210 44.61 37.06 58.78
C GLY A 210 46.03 37.21 58.21
N LEU A 211 46.45 36.34 57.29
CA LEU A 211 47.74 36.49 56.61
C LEU A 211 47.71 37.64 55.58
N GLN A 212 48.85 38.32 55.42
CA GLN A 212 49.00 39.47 54.51
C GLN A 212 48.71 39.12 53.04
N ALA A 213 49.15 37.95 52.60
CA ALA A 213 48.90 37.41 51.27
C ALA A 213 49.06 35.89 51.29
N PHE A 214 48.77 35.22 50.17
CA PHE A 214 49.09 33.80 50.01
C PHE A 214 50.60 33.55 49.94
N GLU A 215 51.36 34.46 49.34
CA GLU A 215 52.77 34.24 49.03
C GLU A 215 53.71 34.91 50.03
N PHE A 216 54.57 34.09 50.64
CA PHE A 216 55.72 34.52 51.45
C PHE A 216 56.98 34.65 50.59
N ASN A 217 58.04 35.26 51.14
CA ASN A 217 59.24 35.57 50.36
C ASN A 217 60.50 34.87 50.92
N THR A 218 61.46 34.62 50.03
CA THR A 218 62.74 33.98 50.38
C THR A 218 63.52 34.86 51.37
N GLY A 219 64.03 34.26 52.46
CA GLY A 219 64.86 34.94 53.45
C GLY A 219 64.11 35.89 54.39
N ALA A 220 62.78 36.01 54.25
CA ALA A 220 61.95 36.91 55.04
C ALA A 220 61.28 36.17 56.22
N TYR A 221 62.07 35.58 57.11
CA TYR A 221 61.57 34.89 58.30
C TYR A 221 62.54 35.05 59.46
N THR A 222 62.02 35.30 60.67
CA THR A 222 62.84 35.37 61.88
C THR A 222 61.99 35.12 63.14
N LYS A 223 62.66 34.77 64.23
CA LYS A 223 62.05 34.57 65.55
C LYS A 223 62.73 35.52 66.54
N ASP A 224 61.95 36.26 67.32
CA ASP A 224 62.49 37.12 68.37
C ASP A 224 62.76 36.36 69.67
N GLY A 225 63.43 37.03 70.62
CA GLY A 225 63.75 36.46 71.94
C GLY A 225 62.53 36.17 72.83
N ASN A 226 61.37 36.75 72.53
CA ASN A 226 60.11 36.50 73.24
C ASN A 226 59.34 35.29 72.66
N GLY A 227 59.84 34.70 71.56
CA GLY A 227 59.21 33.58 70.89
C GLY A 227 58.21 33.96 69.79
N THR A 228 58.06 35.25 69.49
CA THR A 228 57.21 35.73 68.38
C THR A 228 57.86 35.35 67.05
N LEU A 229 57.05 34.81 66.15
CA LEU A 229 57.49 34.47 64.80
C LEU A 229 57.11 35.58 63.84
N TYR A 230 58.02 35.91 62.94
CA TYR A 230 57.85 36.92 61.91
C TYR A 230 58.06 36.29 60.53
N PHE A 231 57.10 36.48 59.64
CA PHE A 231 57.15 36.01 58.26
C PHE A 231 56.75 37.13 57.31
N GLY A 232 57.63 37.48 56.38
CA GLY A 232 57.39 38.50 55.36
C GLY A 232 57.03 37.89 54.00
N GLY A 233 56.19 38.59 53.26
CA GLY A 233 55.85 38.22 51.89
C GLY A 233 55.71 39.41 50.97
N LEU A 234 54.82 39.32 49.98
CA LEU A 234 54.72 40.32 48.91
C LEU A 234 53.99 41.61 49.33
N GLU A 235 53.03 41.53 50.24
CA GLU A 235 52.13 42.62 50.65
C GLU A 235 52.38 43.11 52.09
N GLY A 236 53.38 42.58 52.78
CA GLY A 236 53.75 43.03 54.12
C GLY A 236 54.38 41.95 55.00
N LEU A 237 54.12 42.08 56.31
CA LEU A 237 54.70 41.28 57.38
C LEU A 237 53.58 40.70 58.26
N ASN A 238 53.60 39.38 58.46
CA ASN A 238 52.83 38.74 59.52
C ASN A 238 53.73 38.47 60.73
N TRP A 239 53.19 38.70 61.92
CA TRP A 239 53.83 38.33 63.17
C TRP A 239 52.79 37.80 64.14
N PHE A 240 53.14 36.76 64.90
CA PHE A 240 52.27 36.17 65.92
C PHE A 240 53.08 35.34 66.90
N ASN A 241 52.53 35.17 68.10
CA ASN A 241 53.03 34.20 69.06
C ASN A 241 52.22 32.90 68.92
N PRO A 242 52.84 31.76 68.59
CA PRO A 242 52.13 30.48 68.46
C PRO A 242 51.32 30.09 69.71
N GLY A 243 51.75 30.50 70.91
CA GLY A 243 51.06 30.19 72.18
C GLY A 243 49.74 30.93 72.39
N ASP A 244 49.50 32.02 71.67
CA ASP A 244 48.29 32.84 71.80
C ASP A 244 47.17 32.42 70.83
N LEU A 245 47.45 31.46 69.93
CA LEU A 245 46.47 30.94 68.98
C LEU A 245 45.46 30.07 69.73
N THR A 246 44.19 30.47 69.68
CA THR A 246 43.08 29.73 70.29
C THR A 246 42.15 29.17 69.22
N PHE A 247 41.78 27.89 69.36
CA PHE A 247 40.78 27.27 68.49
C PHE A 247 39.38 27.65 68.96
N ASN A 248 38.51 28.00 68.01
CA ASN A 248 37.12 28.24 68.32
C ASN A 248 36.37 26.90 68.40
N ALA A 249 36.16 26.41 69.62
CA ALA A 249 35.46 25.14 69.87
C ALA A 249 33.93 25.20 69.69
N ALA A 250 33.37 26.33 69.24
CA ALA A 250 31.93 26.46 69.03
C ALA A 250 31.44 25.55 67.90
N LEU A 251 30.62 24.56 68.27
CA LEU A 251 29.90 23.73 67.30
C LEU A 251 28.87 24.59 66.55
N PRO A 252 28.79 24.51 65.22
CA PRO A 252 27.81 25.26 64.45
C PRO A 252 26.40 24.75 64.75
N ASN A 253 25.45 25.65 64.96
CA ASN A 253 24.03 25.28 65.00
C ASN A 253 23.51 25.23 63.56
N THR A 254 23.12 24.05 63.08
CA THR A 254 22.62 23.89 61.70
C THR A 254 21.13 24.24 61.68
N VAL A 255 20.70 25.05 60.72
CA VAL A 255 19.28 25.38 60.53
C VAL A 255 18.88 25.18 59.08
N ILE A 256 17.65 24.69 58.87
CA ILE A 256 17.01 24.68 57.56
C ILE A 256 16.34 26.04 57.40
N SER A 257 16.84 26.83 56.46
CA SER A 257 16.48 28.23 56.26
C SER A 257 15.22 28.43 55.41
N SER A 258 15.03 27.59 54.38
CA SER A 258 13.85 27.62 53.51
C SER A 258 13.64 26.28 52.83
N LEU A 259 12.39 26.05 52.44
CA LEU A 259 11.94 24.92 51.64
C LEU A 259 11.27 25.48 50.39
N ALA A 260 11.76 25.09 49.21
CA ALA A 260 11.16 25.51 47.95
C ALA A 260 10.56 24.32 47.19
N LEU A 261 9.33 24.48 46.74
CA LEU A 261 8.62 23.54 45.87
C LEU A 261 8.68 24.08 44.44
N PHE A 262 9.29 23.34 43.51
CA PHE A 262 9.48 23.80 42.11
C PHE A 262 10.11 25.20 41.97
N ASN A 263 11.05 25.54 42.86
CA ASN A 263 11.71 26.86 42.96
C ASN A 263 10.82 28.01 43.49
N GLU A 264 9.65 27.72 44.05
CA GLU A 264 8.85 28.68 44.81
C GLU A 264 8.93 28.38 46.31
N ASP A 265 9.20 29.42 47.11
CA ASP A 265 9.35 29.28 48.56
C ASP A 265 8.02 28.90 49.23
N VAL A 266 8.09 27.93 50.15
CA VAL A 266 6.98 27.45 50.97
C VAL A 266 7.22 27.89 52.42
N GLU A 267 6.15 28.31 53.12
CA GLU A 267 6.24 28.66 54.54
C GLU A 267 6.78 27.50 55.38
N MET A 268 7.73 27.79 56.26
CA MET A 268 8.34 26.79 57.15
C MET A 268 7.37 26.36 58.25
N ALA A 269 6.86 25.13 58.15
CA ALA A 269 6.06 24.45 59.16
C ALA A 269 6.81 23.23 59.71
N ALA A 270 6.42 22.75 60.90
CA ALA A 270 7.05 21.57 61.53
C ALA A 270 6.80 20.26 60.76
N SER A 271 5.73 20.20 59.96
CA SER A 271 5.44 19.08 59.07
C SER A 271 4.63 19.54 57.86
N HIS A 272 5.08 19.20 56.66
CA HIS A 272 4.39 19.53 55.40
C HIS A 272 3.72 18.30 54.80
N ARG A 273 2.54 18.49 54.21
CA ARG A 273 1.86 17.46 53.42
C ARG A 273 1.73 17.93 51.98
N PHE A 274 2.53 17.32 51.11
CA PHE A 274 2.55 17.62 49.68
C PHE A 274 1.62 16.68 48.90
N LYS A 275 1.06 17.18 47.80
CA LYS A 275 0.35 16.35 46.83
C LYS A 275 1.34 15.49 46.05
N HIS A 276 0.86 14.40 45.45
CA HIS A 276 1.70 13.54 44.61
C HIS A 276 2.47 14.28 43.50
N ASN A 277 1.89 15.35 42.95
CA ASN A 277 2.49 16.17 41.90
C ASN A 277 3.42 17.27 42.44
N GLU A 278 3.60 17.35 43.76
CA GLU A 278 4.43 18.33 44.46
C GLU A 278 5.66 17.60 45.02
N ASN A 279 6.45 17.00 44.13
CA ASN A 279 7.48 16.02 44.48
C ASN A 279 8.93 16.44 44.14
N THR A 280 9.13 17.71 43.80
CA THR A 280 10.45 18.31 43.60
C THR A 280 10.67 19.38 44.64
N LEU A 281 11.55 19.09 45.59
CA LEU A 281 11.81 19.89 46.78
C LEU A 281 13.27 20.31 46.84
N THR A 282 13.49 21.57 47.19
CA THR A 282 14.81 22.13 47.46
C THR A 282 14.87 22.58 48.91
N PHE A 283 15.84 22.05 49.66
CA PHE A 283 16.08 22.41 51.05
C PHE A 283 17.30 23.32 51.09
N ASN A 284 17.13 24.55 51.55
CA ASN A 284 18.24 25.47 51.79
C ASN A 284 18.57 25.48 53.27
N TYR A 285 19.83 25.31 53.62
CA TYR A 285 20.29 25.18 55.00
C TYR A 285 21.57 26.00 55.22
N ALA A 286 21.79 26.37 56.47
CA ALA A 286 22.96 27.14 56.88
C ALA A 286 23.46 26.68 58.24
N GLY A 287 24.79 26.58 58.38
CA GLY A 287 25.44 26.49 59.67
C GLY A 287 25.57 27.89 60.24
N LEU A 288 25.02 28.14 61.43
CA LEU A 288 25.07 29.43 62.12
C LEU A 288 26.45 29.67 62.74
N HIS A 289 27.47 29.70 61.89
CA HIS A 289 28.86 29.98 62.24
C HIS A 289 29.45 30.96 61.21
N PHE A 290 29.48 32.25 61.56
CA PHE A 290 29.68 33.36 60.62
C PHE A 290 31.14 33.77 60.40
N SER A 291 32.10 33.26 61.17
CA SER A 291 33.50 33.72 61.08
C SER A 291 34.14 33.42 59.72
N GLN A 292 33.88 32.24 59.15
CA GLN A 292 34.35 31.83 57.82
C GLN A 292 33.30 30.92 57.12
N PRO A 293 32.18 31.49 56.63
CA PRO A 293 31.04 30.70 56.13
C PRO A 293 31.39 29.80 54.94
N GLU A 294 32.31 30.24 54.09
CA GLU A 294 32.72 29.51 52.87
C GLU A 294 33.49 28.20 53.15
N ARG A 295 33.96 28.02 54.38
CA ARG A 295 34.70 26.83 54.83
C ARG A 295 33.84 25.85 55.66
N ASN A 296 32.62 26.23 56.03
CA ASN A 296 31.70 25.32 56.68
C ASN A 296 31.38 24.17 55.72
N GLN A 297 31.48 22.93 56.19
CA GLN A 297 31.12 21.75 55.41
C GLN A 297 29.71 21.28 55.80
N TYR A 298 29.00 20.66 54.87
CA TYR A 298 27.64 20.18 55.06
C TYR A 298 27.51 18.72 54.64
N LYS A 299 26.74 17.97 55.43
CA LYS A 299 26.28 16.63 55.10
C LYS A 299 24.78 16.57 55.26
N TYR A 300 24.10 16.00 54.29
CA TYR A 300 22.65 15.78 54.38
C TYR A 300 22.28 14.35 53.99
N ARG A 301 21.07 13.95 54.37
CA ARG A 301 20.42 12.73 53.90
C ARG A 301 18.91 12.88 54.00
N LEU A 302 18.21 12.16 53.13
CA LEU A 302 16.77 11.98 53.20
C LEU A 302 16.46 10.55 53.64
N LEU A 303 15.94 10.39 54.86
CA LEU A 303 15.55 9.06 55.37
C LEU A 303 14.46 8.46 54.48
N GLU A 304 14.51 7.14 54.26
CA GLU A 304 13.68 6.38 53.31
C GLU A 304 13.97 6.66 51.80
N HIS A 305 15.04 7.42 51.48
CA HIS A 305 15.51 7.63 50.09
C HIS A 305 17.03 7.40 49.95
N ASP A 306 17.83 8.03 50.80
CA ASP A 306 19.29 7.93 50.76
C ASP A 306 19.79 6.84 51.73
N ALA A 307 20.74 6.01 51.27
CA ALA A 307 21.31 4.94 52.08
C ALA A 307 22.31 5.45 53.14
N ASP A 308 23.12 6.46 52.78
CA ASP A 308 24.20 7.02 53.60
C ASP A 308 24.18 8.57 53.54
N TRP A 309 24.99 9.22 54.40
CA TRP A 309 25.17 10.67 54.38
C TRP A 309 25.89 11.14 53.11
N ILE A 310 25.34 12.17 52.46
CA ILE A 310 25.92 12.80 51.27
C ILE A 310 26.76 14.00 51.72
N ASP A 311 28.06 13.95 51.47
CA ASP A 311 28.99 15.06 51.71
C ASP A 311 28.99 16.02 50.51
N VAL A 312 28.62 17.28 50.75
CA VAL A 312 28.46 18.29 49.68
C VAL A 312 29.39 19.49 49.85
N GLY A 313 30.41 19.36 50.69
CA GLY A 313 31.35 20.43 50.95
C GLY A 313 30.64 21.68 51.47
N ASN A 314 30.85 22.84 50.84
CA ASN A 314 30.28 24.13 51.27
C ASN A 314 28.93 24.49 50.60
N VAL A 315 28.29 23.56 49.89
CA VAL A 315 27.01 23.79 49.23
C VAL A 315 25.88 23.86 50.28
N THR A 316 25.06 24.90 50.22
CA THR A 316 24.01 25.22 51.21
C THR A 316 22.59 24.81 50.77
N SER A 317 22.48 23.97 49.75
CA SER A 317 21.19 23.55 49.18
C SER A 317 21.20 22.08 48.78
N ALA A 318 20.16 21.33 49.14
CA ALA A 318 19.91 19.97 48.67
C ALA A 318 18.68 19.96 47.77
N HIS A 319 18.79 19.36 46.59
CA HIS A 319 17.72 19.31 45.61
C HIS A 319 17.31 17.87 45.34
N TYR A 320 16.04 17.55 45.64
CA TYR A 320 15.44 16.25 45.37
C TYR A 320 14.36 16.40 44.32
N THR A 321 14.47 15.62 43.25
CA THR A 321 13.50 15.60 42.15
C THR A 321 12.71 14.31 42.16
N ASN A 322 11.42 14.41 41.86
CA ASN A 322 10.55 13.26 41.61
C ASN A 322 10.52 12.23 42.75
N LEU A 323 10.41 12.70 43.98
CA LEU A 323 10.25 11.84 45.15
C LEU A 323 8.98 11.00 45.06
N SER A 324 9.07 9.74 45.51
CA SER A 324 7.93 8.83 45.54
C SER A 324 6.94 9.23 46.64
N PRO A 325 5.68 8.76 46.62
CA PRO A 325 4.78 8.94 47.75
C PRO A 325 5.28 8.19 48.98
N GLY A 326 5.41 8.89 50.11
CA GLY A 326 5.95 8.35 51.35
C GLY A 326 6.07 9.41 52.43
N ASP A 327 6.44 8.96 53.63
CA ASP A 327 6.85 9.81 54.74
C ASP A 327 8.37 9.94 54.71
N TYR A 328 8.86 11.17 54.71
CA TYR A 328 10.28 11.48 54.58
C TYR A 328 10.73 12.38 55.72
N GLU A 329 11.99 12.23 56.11
CA GLU A 329 12.66 13.13 57.05
C GLU A 329 14.00 13.57 56.45
N PHE A 330 14.09 14.86 56.13
CA PHE A 330 15.33 15.47 55.67
C PHE A 330 16.20 15.81 56.88
N GLN A 331 17.46 15.39 56.86
CA GLN A 331 18.43 15.64 57.92
C GLN A 331 19.66 16.33 57.35
N VAL A 332 20.14 17.38 58.01
CA VAL A 332 21.37 18.08 57.64
C VAL A 332 22.20 18.43 58.86
N MET A 333 23.51 18.25 58.74
CA MET A 333 24.50 18.66 59.74
C MET A 333 25.59 19.50 59.09
N SER A 334 26.22 20.36 59.89
CA SER A 334 27.31 21.21 59.44
C SER A 334 28.54 21.05 60.32
N SER A 335 29.71 21.29 59.72
CA SER A 335 30.97 21.48 60.43
C SER A 335 31.30 22.97 60.50
N ASN A 336 32.07 23.37 61.52
CA ASN A 336 32.74 24.66 61.48
C ASN A 336 33.91 24.63 60.48
N TYR A 337 34.56 25.77 60.27
CA TYR A 337 35.72 25.92 59.38
C TYR A 337 36.96 25.12 59.83
N ASP A 338 36.97 24.66 61.10
CA ASP A 338 38.00 23.79 61.69
C ASP A 338 37.66 22.28 61.57
N GLY A 339 36.59 21.93 60.85
CA GLY A 339 36.22 20.54 60.56
C GLY A 339 35.57 19.77 61.72
N ARG A 340 35.15 20.46 62.79
CA ARG A 340 34.36 19.86 63.87
C ARG A 340 32.89 19.82 63.50
N TRP A 341 32.33 18.62 63.45
CA TRP A 341 30.94 18.37 63.09
C TRP A 341 30.03 18.47 64.31
N ASN A 342 28.88 19.13 64.14
CA ASN A 342 27.79 19.00 65.08
C ASN A 342 26.98 17.73 64.74
N GLU A 343 27.11 16.69 65.56
CA GLU A 343 26.44 15.40 65.35
C GLU A 343 24.91 15.45 65.58
N THR A 344 24.37 16.57 66.08
CA THR A 344 22.92 16.78 66.16
C THR A 344 22.39 17.37 64.85
N PRO A 345 21.69 16.60 64.00
CA PRO A 345 21.21 17.10 62.73
C PRO A 345 19.99 18.00 62.90
N ALA A 346 19.87 19.01 62.04
CA ALA A 346 18.63 19.72 61.83
C ALA A 346 17.69 18.84 60.98
N THR A 347 16.45 18.68 61.43
CA THR A 347 15.49 17.77 60.79
C THR A 347 14.23 18.51 60.31
N LEU A 348 13.68 18.06 59.19
CA LEU A 348 12.38 18.52 58.66
C LEU A 348 11.59 17.33 58.13
N GLN A 349 10.40 17.11 58.67
CA GLN A 349 9.52 16.01 58.29
C GLN A 349 8.49 16.45 57.26
N PHE A 350 8.26 15.64 56.22
CA PHE A 350 7.21 15.91 55.24
C PHE A 350 6.64 14.59 54.66
N THR A 351 5.40 14.64 54.23
CA THR A 351 4.70 13.51 53.61
C THR A 351 4.30 13.86 52.18
N ILE A 352 4.64 13.02 51.21
CA ILE A 352 4.11 13.09 49.85
C ILE A 352 2.93 12.11 49.73
N SER A 353 1.73 12.65 49.54
CA SER A 353 0.52 11.84 49.44
C SER A 353 0.50 10.97 48.18
N LYS A 354 -0.08 9.76 48.31
CA LYS A 354 -0.31 8.86 47.17
C LYS A 354 -1.31 9.48 46.18
N PRO A 355 -1.10 9.32 44.86
CA PRO A 355 -2.03 9.83 43.87
C PRO A 355 -3.38 9.12 43.96
N TRP A 356 -4.46 9.85 43.67
CA TRP A 356 -5.84 9.31 43.75
C TRP A 356 -6.02 8.05 42.88
N TYR A 357 -5.36 7.99 41.72
CA TYR A 357 -5.42 6.90 40.76
C TYR A 357 -4.67 5.62 41.22
N ALA A 358 -3.86 5.71 42.27
CA ALA A 358 -3.15 4.58 42.88
C ALA A 358 -3.75 4.18 44.24
N SER A 359 -4.95 4.68 44.57
CA SER A 359 -5.68 4.29 45.78
C SER A 359 -6.32 2.91 45.63
N ASN A 360 -6.54 2.20 46.74
CA ASN A 360 -7.26 0.91 46.74
C ASN A 360 -8.67 1.04 46.10
N PHE A 361 -9.33 2.18 46.30
CA PHE A 361 -10.60 2.50 45.67
C PHE A 361 -10.48 2.64 44.14
N ALA A 362 -9.41 3.25 43.63
CA ALA A 362 -9.14 3.32 42.19
C ALA A 362 -8.90 1.93 41.60
N PHE A 363 -8.18 1.03 42.28
CA PHE A 363 -8.00 -0.36 41.82
C PHE A 363 -9.32 -1.13 41.73
N ILE A 364 -10.23 -0.97 42.70
CA ILE A 364 -11.59 -1.55 42.64
C ILE A 364 -12.34 -0.98 41.42
N THR A 365 -12.25 0.32 41.18
CA THR A 365 -12.89 0.99 40.05
C THR A 365 -12.32 0.51 38.71
N TYR A 366 -11.00 0.32 38.59
CA TYR A 366 -10.36 -0.25 37.41
C TYR A 366 -10.80 -1.68 37.16
N ALA A 367 -10.89 -2.51 38.20
CA ALA A 367 -11.37 -3.88 38.07
C ALA A 367 -12.82 -3.92 37.57
N LEU A 368 -13.69 -3.05 38.10
CA LEU A 368 -15.08 -2.92 37.63
C LEU A 368 -15.16 -2.41 36.19
N MET A 369 -14.37 -1.39 35.84
CA MET A 369 -14.33 -0.82 34.50
C MET A 369 -13.78 -1.83 33.48
N LEU A 370 -12.78 -2.63 33.86
CA LEU A 370 -12.25 -3.74 33.07
C LEU A 370 -13.33 -4.81 32.85
N MET A 371 -14.03 -5.24 33.90
CA MET A 371 -15.12 -6.23 33.80
C MET A 371 -16.27 -5.70 32.93
N PHE A 372 -16.65 -4.43 33.07
CA PHE A 372 -17.67 -3.81 32.24
C PHE A 372 -17.22 -3.72 30.78
N THR A 373 -15.98 -3.32 30.52
CA THR A 373 -15.41 -3.29 29.16
C THR A 373 -15.36 -4.69 28.55
N ALA A 374 -14.91 -5.69 29.31
CA ALA A 374 -14.91 -7.09 28.89
C ALA A 374 -16.33 -7.60 28.61
N PHE A 375 -17.32 -7.21 29.41
CA PHE A 375 -18.72 -7.52 29.18
C PHE A 375 -19.26 -6.85 27.91
N LEU A 376 -18.93 -5.58 27.66
CA LEU A 376 -19.30 -4.88 26.42
C LEU A 376 -18.65 -5.54 25.20
N VAL A 377 -17.35 -5.88 25.27
CA VAL A 377 -16.65 -6.60 24.21
C VAL A 377 -17.29 -7.96 23.97
N TYR A 378 -17.58 -8.72 25.03
CA TYR A 378 -18.31 -9.98 24.92
C TYR A 378 -19.67 -9.81 24.25
N ARG A 379 -20.48 -8.81 24.66
CA ARG A 379 -21.77 -8.51 24.04
C ARG A 379 -21.63 -8.13 22.58
N TYR A 380 -20.64 -7.30 22.24
CA TYR A 380 -20.37 -6.89 20.87
C TYR A 380 -19.95 -8.08 20.00
N LEU A 381 -19.03 -8.92 20.48
CA LEU A 381 -18.61 -10.12 19.76
C LEU A 381 -19.75 -11.10 19.56
N LYS A 382 -20.58 -11.32 20.59
CA LYS A 382 -21.78 -12.16 20.49
C LYS A 382 -22.77 -11.63 19.46
N TRP A 383 -23.11 -10.34 19.53
CA TRP A 383 -23.98 -9.67 18.56
C TRP A 383 -23.43 -9.76 17.13
N ARG A 384 -22.12 -9.52 16.95
CA ARG A 384 -21.45 -9.63 15.66
C ARG A 384 -21.50 -11.06 15.10
N TRP A 385 -21.35 -12.06 15.96
CA TRP A 385 -21.49 -13.47 15.59
C TRP A 385 -22.92 -13.80 15.15
N GLU A 386 -23.92 -13.35 15.91
CA GLU A 386 -25.34 -13.55 15.59
C GLU A 386 -25.70 -12.92 14.23
N ILE A 387 -25.29 -11.68 13.97
CA ILE A 387 -25.53 -11.02 12.68
C ILE A 387 -24.84 -11.77 11.54
N LYS A 388 -23.58 -12.17 11.71
CA LYS A 388 -22.84 -12.88 10.65
C LYS A 388 -23.50 -14.22 10.32
N MET A 389 -24.00 -14.93 11.33
CA MET A 389 -24.72 -16.19 11.14
C MET A 389 -26.05 -15.98 10.41
N GLN A 390 -26.83 -14.97 10.79
CA GLN A 390 -28.09 -14.63 10.12
C GLN A 390 -27.87 -14.30 8.65
N LEU A 391 -26.87 -13.47 8.35
CA LEU A 391 -26.55 -13.07 6.99
C LEU A 391 -26.06 -14.23 6.13
N GLN A 392 -25.33 -15.20 6.72
CA GLN A 392 -24.93 -16.43 6.03
C GLN A 392 -26.13 -17.34 5.70
N LEU A 393 -27.08 -17.48 6.63
CA LEU A 393 -28.29 -18.26 6.41
C LEU A 393 -29.16 -17.65 5.31
N GLU A 394 -29.34 -16.33 5.33
CA GLU A 394 -30.10 -15.59 4.32
C GLU A 394 -29.44 -15.71 2.93
N HIS A 395 -28.12 -15.60 2.84
CA HIS A 395 -27.40 -15.84 1.58
C HIS A 395 -27.56 -17.29 1.07
N ALA A 396 -27.49 -18.28 1.96
CA ALA A 396 -27.67 -19.66 1.57
C ALA A 396 -29.11 -19.94 1.08
N GLU A 397 -30.11 -19.33 1.72
CA GLU A 397 -31.51 -19.44 1.32
C GLU A 397 -31.77 -18.79 -0.05
N THR A 398 -31.28 -17.56 -0.24
CA THR A 398 -31.41 -16.84 -1.52
C THR A 398 -30.70 -17.57 -2.66
N GLU A 399 -29.49 -18.09 -2.44
CA GLU A 399 -28.80 -18.94 -3.44
C GLU A 399 -29.59 -20.20 -3.76
N ARG A 400 -30.17 -20.85 -2.75
CA ARG A 400 -30.97 -22.07 -2.95
C ARG A 400 -32.22 -21.77 -3.78
N LEU A 401 -32.92 -20.67 -3.48
CA LEU A 401 -34.08 -20.22 -4.26
C LEU A 401 -33.69 -19.93 -5.71
N LYS A 402 -32.57 -19.22 -5.93
CA LYS A 402 -32.07 -18.95 -7.27
C LYS A 402 -31.72 -20.23 -8.04
N LYS A 403 -31.04 -21.20 -7.40
CA LYS A 403 -30.73 -22.49 -8.01
C LYS A 403 -31.99 -23.29 -8.37
N LEU A 404 -33.02 -23.24 -7.52
CA LEU A 404 -34.31 -23.87 -7.82
C LEU A 404 -34.98 -23.23 -9.04
N ASP A 405 -34.96 -21.91 -9.14
CA ASP A 405 -35.56 -21.19 -10.28
C ASP A 405 -34.81 -21.45 -11.60
N GLU A 406 -33.48 -21.42 -11.56
CA GLU A 406 -32.64 -21.79 -12.71
C GLU A 406 -32.88 -23.25 -13.14
N PHE A 407 -32.99 -24.17 -12.18
CA PHE A 407 -33.30 -25.57 -12.47
C PHE A 407 -34.67 -25.73 -13.12
N LYS A 408 -35.69 -25.05 -12.57
CA LYS A 408 -37.06 -25.04 -13.13
C LYS A 408 -37.04 -24.56 -14.58
N THR A 409 -36.35 -23.45 -14.87
CA THR A 409 -36.25 -22.88 -16.23
C THR A 409 -35.52 -23.80 -17.21
N LYS A 410 -34.40 -24.41 -16.80
CA LYS A 410 -33.66 -25.38 -17.61
C LYS A 410 -34.50 -26.62 -17.92
N LEU A 411 -35.22 -27.14 -16.92
CA LEU A 411 -36.09 -28.30 -17.09
C LEU A 411 -37.16 -28.06 -18.17
N TYR A 412 -37.86 -26.92 -18.14
CA TYR A 412 -38.90 -26.62 -19.14
C TYR A 412 -38.34 -26.41 -20.55
N THR A 413 -37.17 -25.77 -20.66
CA THR A 413 -36.49 -25.59 -21.95
C THR A 413 -36.11 -26.93 -22.56
N ASN A 414 -35.53 -27.84 -21.76
CA ASN A 414 -35.12 -29.16 -22.22
C ASN A 414 -36.32 -30.03 -22.58
N ILE A 415 -37.37 -30.06 -21.75
CA ILE A 415 -38.62 -30.80 -22.04
C ILE A 415 -39.21 -30.38 -23.39
N SER A 416 -39.14 -29.10 -23.70
CA SER A 416 -39.70 -28.58 -24.94
C SER A 416 -38.92 -28.99 -26.17
N HIS A 417 -37.61 -29.10 -26.04
CA HIS A 417 -36.75 -29.65 -27.08
C HIS A 417 -37.08 -31.13 -27.32
N GLU A 418 -37.10 -31.92 -26.23
CA GLU A 418 -37.45 -33.35 -26.24
C GLU A 418 -38.80 -33.64 -26.89
N PHE A 419 -39.78 -32.73 -26.80
CA PHE A 419 -41.07 -32.88 -27.49
C PHE A 419 -41.08 -32.42 -28.96
N LYS A 420 -40.30 -31.40 -29.34
CA LYS A 420 -40.29 -30.86 -30.72
C LYS A 420 -39.56 -31.76 -31.72
N THR A 421 -38.52 -32.46 -31.28
CA THR A 421 -37.77 -33.44 -32.09
C THR A 421 -38.66 -34.58 -32.63
N PRO A 422 -39.36 -35.37 -31.79
CA PRO A 422 -40.24 -36.43 -32.28
C PRO A 422 -41.40 -35.87 -33.12
N LEU A 423 -41.91 -34.69 -32.79
CA LEU A 423 -42.96 -34.03 -33.60
C LEU A 423 -42.49 -33.64 -35.00
N THR A 424 -41.22 -33.24 -35.16
CA THR A 424 -40.61 -32.95 -36.46
C THR A 424 -40.49 -34.23 -37.29
N LEU A 425 -40.04 -35.31 -36.65
CA LEU A 425 -39.89 -36.63 -37.26
C LEU A 425 -41.22 -37.29 -37.63
N ILE A 426 -42.31 -36.95 -36.94
CA ILE A 426 -43.66 -37.40 -37.32
C ILE A 426 -44.23 -36.50 -38.43
N SER A 427 -44.19 -35.18 -38.25
CA SER A 427 -44.87 -34.24 -39.16
C SER A 427 -44.19 -34.11 -40.52
N GLY A 428 -42.85 -34.20 -40.58
CA GLY A 428 -42.06 -34.04 -41.79
C GLY A 428 -42.38 -35.11 -42.85
N PRO A 429 -42.19 -36.40 -42.55
CA PRO A 429 -42.51 -37.50 -43.46
C PRO A 429 -43.98 -37.55 -43.88
N ILE A 430 -44.92 -37.28 -42.96
CA ILE A 430 -46.35 -37.23 -43.27
C ILE A 430 -46.66 -36.14 -44.31
N ASN A 431 -46.12 -34.94 -44.13
CA ASN A 431 -46.30 -33.85 -45.08
C ASN A 431 -45.68 -34.18 -46.45
N GLN A 432 -44.55 -34.89 -46.47
CA GLN A 432 -43.91 -35.35 -47.70
C GLN A 432 -44.77 -36.39 -48.43
N GLN A 433 -45.33 -37.38 -47.72
CA GLN A 433 -46.21 -38.38 -48.33
C GLN A 433 -47.51 -37.76 -48.85
N LEU A 434 -48.14 -36.86 -48.07
CA LEU A 434 -49.34 -36.13 -48.50
C LEU A 434 -49.11 -35.21 -49.72
N SER A 435 -47.85 -34.90 -50.05
CA SER A 435 -47.50 -34.09 -51.24
C SER A 435 -47.36 -34.89 -52.53
N LYS A 436 -47.33 -36.24 -52.45
CA LYS A 436 -47.28 -37.09 -53.62
C LYS A 436 -48.68 -37.20 -54.26
N PRO A 437 -48.79 -37.06 -55.60
CA PRO A 437 -50.08 -37.09 -56.29
C PRO A 437 -50.77 -38.48 -56.28
N ASP A 438 -50.01 -39.57 -56.13
CA ASP A 438 -50.50 -40.96 -56.31
C ASP A 438 -50.92 -41.70 -55.01
N LEU A 439 -51.46 -41.00 -54.00
CA LEU A 439 -51.90 -41.65 -52.76
C LEU A 439 -53.34 -42.18 -52.82
N SER A 440 -53.58 -43.35 -52.22
CA SER A 440 -54.93 -43.86 -51.96
C SER A 440 -55.74 -42.91 -51.07
N LEU A 441 -57.07 -42.88 -51.24
CA LEU A 441 -57.98 -42.05 -50.45
C LEU A 441 -57.93 -42.40 -48.95
N ASP A 442 -57.80 -43.69 -48.62
CA ASP A 442 -57.71 -44.16 -47.22
C ASP A 442 -56.38 -43.76 -46.59
N ASP A 443 -55.25 -44.00 -47.28
CA ASP A 443 -53.92 -43.57 -46.81
C ASP A 443 -53.85 -42.05 -46.61
N ARG A 444 -54.49 -41.28 -47.50
CA ARG A 444 -54.56 -39.83 -47.39
C ARG A 444 -55.41 -39.38 -46.18
N SER A 445 -56.48 -40.11 -45.87
CA SER A 445 -57.30 -39.86 -44.67
C SER A 445 -56.51 -40.14 -43.39
N ASP A 446 -55.84 -41.29 -43.31
CA ASP A 446 -55.04 -41.70 -42.15
C ASP A 446 -53.86 -40.75 -41.91
N LEU A 447 -53.12 -40.38 -42.95
CA LEU A 447 -52.02 -39.42 -42.85
C LEU A 447 -52.52 -38.02 -42.44
N ASN A 448 -53.71 -37.59 -42.91
CA ASN A 448 -54.32 -36.36 -42.43
C ASN A 448 -54.74 -36.44 -40.95
N MET A 449 -55.21 -37.60 -40.48
CA MET A 449 -55.52 -37.82 -39.07
C MET A 449 -54.25 -37.72 -38.21
N VAL A 450 -53.16 -38.37 -38.59
CA VAL A 450 -51.89 -38.28 -37.85
C VAL A 450 -51.36 -36.84 -37.88
N LYS A 451 -51.41 -36.16 -39.03
CA LYS A 451 -51.04 -34.73 -39.16
C LYS A 451 -51.83 -33.83 -38.22
N ARG A 452 -53.15 -34.01 -38.11
CA ARG A 452 -53.99 -33.24 -37.18
C ARG A 452 -53.57 -33.47 -35.72
N ASN A 453 -53.29 -34.71 -35.34
CA ASN A 453 -52.86 -35.06 -33.99
C ASN A 453 -51.46 -34.52 -33.66
N SER A 454 -50.49 -34.61 -34.58
CA SER A 454 -49.17 -34.01 -34.41
C SER A 454 -49.26 -32.48 -34.25
N LYS A 455 -50.11 -31.82 -35.04
CA LYS A 455 -50.37 -30.38 -34.90
C LYS A 455 -51.02 -30.03 -33.56
N ARG A 456 -51.97 -30.85 -33.09
CA ARG A 456 -52.59 -30.69 -31.76
C ARG A 456 -51.56 -30.80 -30.65
N LEU A 457 -50.69 -31.81 -30.67
CA LEU A 457 -49.64 -32.00 -29.67
C LEU A 457 -48.61 -30.84 -29.69
N LEU A 458 -48.21 -30.38 -30.88
CA LEU A 458 -47.32 -29.22 -31.02
C LEU A 458 -47.90 -27.95 -30.37
N ASN A 459 -49.19 -27.70 -30.60
CA ASN A 459 -49.88 -26.55 -30.01
C ASN A 459 -49.92 -26.64 -28.48
N LEU A 460 -50.12 -27.84 -27.92
CA LEU A 460 -50.12 -28.05 -26.46
C LEU A 460 -48.75 -27.82 -25.84
N VAL A 461 -47.69 -28.31 -26.48
CA VAL A 461 -46.30 -28.07 -26.04
C VAL A 461 -46.00 -26.57 -26.07
N ASN A 462 -46.40 -25.86 -27.13
CA ASN A 462 -46.21 -24.42 -27.23
C ASN A 462 -47.02 -23.64 -26.16
N GLN A 463 -48.25 -24.05 -25.85
CA GLN A 463 -49.05 -23.41 -24.80
C GLN A 463 -48.46 -23.60 -23.39
N LEU A 464 -47.92 -24.79 -23.10
CA LEU A 464 -47.24 -25.06 -21.82
C LEU A 464 -45.96 -24.22 -21.70
N LEU A 465 -45.22 -24.10 -22.81
CA LEU A 465 -44.04 -23.25 -22.91
C LEU A 465 -44.34 -21.77 -22.67
N ASP A 466 -45.35 -21.22 -23.35
CA ASP A 466 -45.75 -19.82 -23.21
C ASP A 466 -46.09 -19.52 -21.75
N LEU A 467 -46.81 -20.43 -21.08
CA LEU A 467 -47.14 -20.30 -19.68
C LEU A 467 -45.90 -20.36 -18.76
N SER A 468 -44.94 -21.24 -19.03
CA SER A 468 -43.68 -21.31 -18.27
C SER A 468 -42.81 -20.05 -18.46
N LYS A 469 -42.81 -19.47 -19.66
CA LYS A 469 -42.07 -18.23 -19.94
C LYS A 469 -42.71 -17.03 -19.23
N LEU A 470 -44.04 -16.99 -19.13
CA LEU A 470 -44.76 -15.96 -18.37
C LEU A 470 -44.44 -16.02 -16.87
N GLU A 471 -44.43 -17.22 -16.27
CA GLU A 471 -44.10 -17.38 -14.83
C GLU A 471 -42.67 -16.95 -14.48
N SER A 472 -41.72 -17.18 -15.39
CA SER A 472 -40.31 -16.83 -15.17
C SER A 472 -40.03 -15.35 -15.42
N GLY A 473 -41.05 -14.55 -15.78
CA GLY A 473 -40.89 -13.12 -16.11
C GLY A 473 -40.11 -12.89 -17.41
N ASN A 474 -39.92 -13.94 -18.22
CA ASN A 474 -39.12 -13.90 -19.45
C ASN A 474 -39.91 -13.38 -20.66
N ILE A 475 -41.21 -13.14 -20.52
CA ILE A 475 -42.01 -12.44 -21.53
C ILE A 475 -42.20 -11.00 -21.07
N LYS A 476 -41.66 -10.06 -21.84
CA LYS A 476 -41.83 -8.63 -21.63
C LYS A 476 -42.95 -8.12 -22.53
N LEU A 477 -43.79 -7.25 -22.00
CA LEU A 477 -44.84 -6.59 -22.75
C LEU A 477 -44.24 -5.65 -23.80
N GLN A 478 -44.70 -5.74 -25.06
CA GLN A 478 -44.27 -4.88 -26.16
C GLN A 478 -45.43 -3.99 -26.62
N VAL A 479 -45.67 -2.91 -25.88
CA VAL A 479 -46.78 -2.01 -26.15
C VAL A 479 -46.45 -1.04 -27.28
N SER A 480 -47.31 -0.97 -28.28
CA SER A 480 -47.20 -0.02 -29.39
C SER A 480 -48.54 0.67 -29.67
N LYS A 481 -48.49 1.81 -30.35
CA LYS A 481 -49.70 2.53 -30.78
C LYS A 481 -50.25 1.83 -32.03
N GLY A 482 -51.51 1.38 -31.99
CA GLY A 482 -52.12 0.65 -33.10
C GLY A 482 -53.64 0.78 -33.17
N ASN A 483 -54.22 0.30 -34.27
CA ASN A 483 -55.68 0.30 -34.46
C ASN A 483 -56.32 -0.98 -33.90
N LEU A 484 -56.73 -0.89 -32.63
CA LEU A 484 -57.37 -1.99 -31.92
C LEU A 484 -58.72 -2.39 -32.53
N SER A 485 -59.49 -1.42 -33.04
CA SER A 485 -60.79 -1.68 -33.67
C SER A 485 -60.63 -2.55 -34.93
N ALA A 486 -59.64 -2.25 -35.77
CA ALA A 486 -59.35 -3.05 -36.95
C ALA A 486 -58.94 -4.49 -36.59
N LEU A 487 -58.10 -4.65 -35.56
CA LEU A 487 -57.66 -5.98 -35.10
C LEU A 487 -58.84 -6.81 -34.57
N LEU A 488 -59.67 -6.25 -33.69
CA LEU A 488 -60.81 -6.98 -33.12
C LEU A 488 -61.83 -7.35 -34.18
N ASN A 489 -62.12 -6.47 -35.14
CA ASN A 489 -62.99 -6.78 -36.27
C ASN A 489 -62.43 -7.95 -37.10
N GLN A 490 -61.13 -7.95 -37.39
CA GLN A 490 -60.47 -9.03 -38.12
C GLN A 490 -60.58 -10.37 -37.38
N LEU A 491 -60.33 -10.37 -36.06
CA LEU A 491 -60.42 -11.59 -35.25
C LEU A 491 -61.85 -12.11 -35.18
N VAL A 492 -62.83 -11.25 -34.90
CA VAL A 492 -64.24 -11.63 -34.82
C VAL A 492 -64.74 -12.20 -36.15
N ALA A 493 -64.41 -11.57 -37.29
CA ALA A 493 -64.80 -12.03 -38.61
C ALA A 493 -64.24 -13.43 -38.94
N ALA A 494 -63.02 -13.74 -38.51
CA ALA A 494 -62.42 -15.06 -38.72
C ALA A 494 -63.16 -16.19 -37.97
N PHE A 495 -63.87 -15.86 -36.87
CA PHE A 495 -64.63 -16.81 -36.07
C PHE A 495 -66.11 -16.90 -36.44
N GLU A 496 -66.66 -15.89 -37.14
CA GLU A 496 -68.04 -15.91 -37.65
C GLU A 496 -68.30 -17.11 -38.58
N PHE A 497 -67.34 -17.44 -39.45
CA PHE A 497 -67.45 -18.60 -40.35
C PHE A 497 -67.56 -19.93 -39.57
N LYS A 498 -66.78 -20.11 -38.50
CA LYS A 498 -66.84 -21.30 -37.65
C LYS A 498 -68.12 -21.38 -36.83
N ALA A 499 -68.66 -20.24 -36.43
CA ALA A 499 -69.95 -20.17 -35.75
C ALA A 499 -71.09 -20.59 -36.70
N LYS A 500 -71.04 -20.17 -37.98
CA LYS A 500 -71.99 -20.59 -39.03
C LYS A 500 -71.98 -22.09 -39.29
N GLU A 501 -70.82 -22.76 -39.29
CA GLU A 501 -70.76 -24.23 -39.42
C GLU A 501 -71.54 -24.98 -38.31
N LYS A 502 -71.65 -24.38 -37.12
CA LYS A 502 -72.43 -24.91 -36.00
C LYS A 502 -73.85 -24.34 -35.89
N ASN A 503 -74.27 -23.46 -36.81
CA ASN A 503 -75.52 -22.67 -36.75
C ASN A 503 -75.66 -21.85 -35.46
N ILE A 504 -74.57 -21.29 -34.93
CA ILE A 504 -74.60 -20.44 -33.74
C ILE A 504 -75.03 -19.02 -34.13
N ASP A 505 -75.95 -18.41 -33.38
CA ASP A 505 -76.30 -16.98 -33.50
C ASP A 505 -75.14 -16.13 -32.97
N PHE A 506 -74.42 -15.48 -33.89
CA PHE A 506 -73.15 -14.81 -33.62
C PHE A 506 -73.30 -13.30 -33.84
N ASN A 507 -73.43 -12.56 -32.74
CA ASN A 507 -73.68 -11.11 -32.77
C ASN A 507 -72.52 -10.35 -32.14
N ALA A 508 -71.92 -9.42 -32.89
CA ALA A 508 -70.79 -8.61 -32.44
C ALA A 508 -71.10 -7.11 -32.48
N THR A 509 -70.99 -6.44 -31.34
CA THR A 509 -71.09 -4.98 -31.21
C THR A 509 -69.78 -4.41 -30.72
N LEU A 510 -69.03 -3.75 -31.60
CA LEU A 510 -67.71 -3.20 -31.28
C LEU A 510 -67.75 -1.66 -31.30
N LYS A 511 -67.61 -1.01 -30.13
CA LYS A 511 -67.60 0.47 -29.98
C LYS A 511 -66.25 0.94 -29.41
N ILE A 512 -65.24 1.12 -30.26
CA ILE A 512 -63.86 1.43 -29.84
C ILE A 512 -63.25 2.53 -30.73
N ALA A 513 -62.40 3.38 -30.14
CA ALA A 513 -61.55 4.37 -30.83
C ALA A 513 -60.45 3.73 -31.70
N SER A 514 -59.97 4.45 -32.72
CA SER A 514 -59.13 3.91 -33.80
C SER A 514 -57.63 3.82 -33.51
N GLU A 515 -57.09 4.45 -32.48
CA GLU A 515 -55.65 4.37 -32.15
C GLU A 515 -55.42 4.35 -30.64
N VAL A 516 -54.88 3.24 -30.13
CA VAL A 516 -54.63 3.05 -28.70
C VAL A 516 -53.31 2.31 -28.46
N TYR A 517 -52.80 2.34 -27.24
CA TYR A 517 -51.57 1.63 -26.87
C TYR A 517 -51.92 0.23 -26.36
N PHE A 518 -51.42 -0.81 -27.05
CA PHE A 518 -51.58 -2.19 -26.63
C PHE A 518 -50.48 -3.07 -27.22
N ASP A 519 -50.33 -4.27 -26.67
CA ASP A 519 -49.53 -5.33 -27.28
C ASP A 519 -50.43 -6.18 -28.19
N ARG A 520 -50.15 -6.15 -29.50
CA ARG A 520 -50.97 -6.81 -30.52
C ARG A 520 -51.05 -8.31 -30.32
N ASP A 521 -49.92 -8.96 -30.04
CA ASP A 521 -49.84 -10.42 -29.91
C ASP A 521 -50.56 -10.89 -28.65
N VAL A 522 -50.47 -10.12 -27.57
CA VAL A 522 -51.17 -10.44 -26.32
C VAL A 522 -52.69 -10.36 -26.50
N ILE A 523 -53.20 -9.29 -27.12
CA ILE A 523 -54.64 -9.14 -27.40
C ILE A 523 -55.13 -10.24 -28.34
N GLU A 524 -54.39 -10.55 -29.41
CA GLU A 524 -54.75 -11.61 -30.35
C GLU A 524 -54.84 -12.98 -29.65
N LYS A 525 -53.85 -13.33 -28.82
CA LYS A 525 -53.87 -14.58 -28.05
C LYS A 525 -55.03 -14.64 -27.06
N ILE A 526 -55.33 -13.55 -26.36
CA ILE A 526 -56.43 -13.51 -25.40
C ILE A 526 -57.78 -13.69 -26.11
N VAL A 527 -58.05 -12.86 -27.11
CA VAL A 527 -59.34 -12.83 -27.82
C VAL A 527 -59.59 -14.13 -28.57
N THR A 528 -58.57 -14.68 -29.24
CA THR A 528 -58.68 -15.97 -29.95
C THR A 528 -59.01 -17.12 -29.00
N ASN A 529 -58.41 -17.16 -27.79
CA ASN A 529 -58.72 -18.18 -26.79
C ASN A 529 -60.14 -18.04 -26.23
N LEU A 530 -60.58 -16.81 -25.96
CA LEU A 530 -61.94 -16.54 -25.48
C LEU A 530 -63.01 -16.90 -26.53
N LEU A 531 -62.85 -16.44 -27.78
CA LEU A 531 -63.77 -16.73 -28.88
C LEU A 531 -63.81 -18.21 -29.24
N SER A 532 -62.64 -18.87 -29.29
CA SER A 532 -62.58 -20.30 -29.56
C SER A 532 -63.24 -21.13 -28.46
N ASN A 533 -63.14 -20.72 -27.20
CA ASN A 533 -63.85 -21.39 -26.10
C ASN A 533 -65.36 -21.15 -26.19
N ALA A 534 -65.79 -19.91 -26.43
CA ALA A 534 -67.21 -19.57 -26.57
C ALA A 534 -67.91 -20.43 -27.65
N ILE A 535 -67.34 -20.52 -28.86
CA ILE A 535 -67.91 -21.32 -29.96
C ILE A 535 -67.82 -22.84 -29.68
N LYS A 536 -66.77 -23.28 -29.00
CA LYS A 536 -66.56 -24.69 -28.71
C LYS A 536 -67.58 -25.23 -27.71
N TYR A 537 -67.84 -24.48 -26.65
CA TYR A 537 -68.71 -24.88 -25.54
C TYR A 537 -70.18 -24.46 -25.72
N SER A 538 -70.49 -23.69 -26.77
CA SER A 538 -71.88 -23.44 -27.19
C SER A 538 -72.48 -24.66 -27.92
N PRO A 539 -73.75 -25.01 -27.65
CA PRO A 539 -74.47 -26.07 -28.36
C PRO A 539 -74.77 -25.67 -29.81
N HIS A 540 -75.21 -26.63 -30.63
CA HIS A 540 -75.78 -26.32 -31.95
C HIS A 540 -77.03 -25.46 -31.79
N ASN A 541 -77.16 -24.40 -32.60
CA ASN A 541 -78.16 -23.33 -32.44
C ASN A 541 -78.03 -22.50 -31.16
N GLY A 542 -76.87 -22.51 -30.51
CA GLY A 542 -76.58 -21.63 -29.38
C GLY A 542 -76.32 -20.18 -29.78
N MET A 543 -76.09 -19.32 -28.80
CA MET A 543 -75.79 -17.90 -28.96
C MET A 543 -74.37 -17.57 -28.47
N VAL A 544 -73.65 -16.76 -29.25
CA VAL A 544 -72.42 -16.09 -28.83
C VAL A 544 -72.56 -14.60 -29.09
N GLN A 545 -72.52 -13.81 -28.02
CA GLN A 545 -72.59 -12.35 -28.10
C GLN A 545 -71.25 -11.74 -27.68
N ILE A 546 -70.75 -10.82 -28.52
CA ILE A 546 -69.48 -10.13 -28.30
C ILE A 546 -69.76 -8.64 -28.18
N ASN A 547 -69.35 -8.05 -27.06
CA ASN A 547 -69.45 -6.62 -26.85
C ASN A 547 -68.09 -6.05 -26.51
N SER A 548 -67.80 -4.86 -27.02
CA SER A 548 -66.64 -4.09 -26.58
C SER A 548 -66.92 -2.60 -26.50
N PHE A 549 -66.39 -1.99 -25.46
CA PHE A 549 -66.47 -0.55 -25.21
C PHE A 549 -65.23 -0.08 -24.44
N ILE A 550 -65.00 1.23 -24.47
CA ILE A 550 -63.97 1.88 -23.67
C ILE A 550 -64.64 2.49 -22.43
N ASN A 551 -64.07 2.23 -21.26
CA ASN A 551 -64.47 2.86 -20.00
C ASN A 551 -63.22 3.33 -19.25
N ASP A 552 -63.16 4.61 -18.86
CA ASP A 552 -62.06 5.19 -18.08
C ASP A 552 -60.64 4.82 -18.56
N GLY A 553 -60.38 4.95 -19.88
CA GLY A 553 -59.05 4.64 -20.45
C GLY A 553 -58.69 3.15 -20.50
N GLN A 554 -59.68 2.26 -20.28
CA GLN A 554 -59.53 0.81 -20.36
C GLN A 554 -60.47 0.22 -21.42
N LEU A 555 -59.98 -0.76 -22.16
CA LEU A 555 -60.79 -1.63 -23.01
C LEU A 555 -61.55 -2.62 -22.14
N VAL A 556 -62.87 -2.64 -22.26
CA VAL A 556 -63.71 -3.72 -21.74
C VAL A 556 -64.20 -4.56 -22.92
N PHE A 557 -63.74 -5.81 -22.99
CA PHE A 557 -64.12 -6.78 -24.01
C PHE A 557 -64.83 -7.96 -23.35
N SER A 558 -66.10 -8.18 -23.67
CA SER A 558 -66.90 -9.24 -23.10
C SER A 558 -67.39 -10.23 -24.16
N VAL A 559 -67.25 -11.52 -23.87
CA VAL A 559 -67.80 -12.61 -24.68
C VAL A 559 -68.79 -13.38 -23.81
N THR A 560 -70.04 -13.44 -24.25
CA THR A 560 -71.13 -14.16 -23.59
C THR A 560 -71.54 -15.34 -24.46
N ASN A 561 -71.68 -16.52 -23.85
CA ASN A 561 -72.12 -17.74 -24.53
C ASN A 561 -72.98 -18.62 -23.63
N ASP A 562 -73.73 -19.55 -24.23
CA ASP A 562 -74.54 -20.51 -23.48
C ASP A 562 -73.66 -21.39 -22.57
N GLY A 563 -74.07 -21.54 -21.33
CA GLY A 563 -73.34 -22.11 -20.22
C GLY A 563 -74.02 -23.31 -19.61
N ASN A 564 -74.45 -24.28 -20.43
CA ASN A 564 -75.36 -25.35 -20.01
C ASN A 564 -74.79 -26.39 -19.02
N THR A 565 -73.61 -26.16 -18.40
CA THR A 565 -72.86 -27.18 -17.62
C THR A 565 -71.94 -26.66 -16.49
N LEU A 566 -72.10 -25.42 -15.99
CA LEU A 566 -71.17 -24.85 -15.00
C LEU A 566 -71.84 -24.41 -13.68
N ASP A 567 -71.43 -25.04 -12.58
CA ASP A 567 -71.83 -24.63 -11.22
C ASP A 567 -71.07 -23.37 -10.77
N LYS A 568 -71.72 -22.52 -9.96
CA LYS A 568 -71.12 -21.28 -9.41
C LYS A 568 -69.81 -21.53 -8.64
N GLU A 569 -69.60 -22.72 -8.09
CA GLU A 569 -68.39 -23.11 -7.35
C GLU A 569 -67.15 -23.31 -8.24
N ASP A 570 -67.36 -23.54 -9.54
CA ASP A 570 -66.28 -23.83 -10.49
C ASP A 570 -65.73 -22.59 -11.22
N LEU A 571 -66.42 -21.44 -11.13
CA LEU A 571 -65.99 -20.17 -11.76
C LEU A 571 -64.56 -19.74 -11.37
N PRO A 572 -64.13 -19.79 -10.09
CA PRO A 572 -62.76 -19.45 -9.72
C PRO A 572 -61.74 -20.50 -10.18
N ARG A 573 -62.18 -21.72 -10.47
CA ARG A 573 -61.34 -22.85 -10.89
C ARG A 573 -61.11 -22.88 -12.40
N LEU A 574 -61.95 -22.21 -13.20
CA LEU A 574 -61.80 -22.10 -14.66
C LEU A 574 -60.44 -21.53 -15.11
N PHE A 575 -59.84 -20.66 -14.28
CA PHE A 575 -58.52 -20.09 -14.54
C PHE A 575 -57.36 -20.91 -13.93
N LYS A 576 -57.64 -22.03 -13.26
CA LYS A 576 -56.60 -22.95 -12.76
C LYS A 576 -56.10 -23.85 -13.89
N ARG A 577 -54.81 -24.20 -13.80
CA ARG A 577 -54.14 -25.05 -14.80
C ARG A 577 -54.70 -26.46 -14.79
N PHE A 578 -54.82 -27.03 -15.99
CA PHE A 578 -55.29 -28.40 -16.21
C PHE A 578 -56.71 -28.66 -15.70
N TYR A 579 -57.44 -27.62 -15.32
CA TYR A 579 -58.80 -27.73 -14.85
C TYR A 579 -59.74 -27.90 -16.04
N GLN A 580 -60.63 -28.90 -15.95
CA GLN A 580 -61.64 -29.22 -16.95
C GLN A 580 -62.91 -29.67 -16.25
N THR A 581 -64.07 -29.20 -16.71
CA THR A 581 -65.38 -29.57 -16.17
C THR A 581 -65.82 -30.99 -16.56
N SER A 582 -65.23 -31.61 -17.59
CA SER A 582 -65.47 -33.02 -17.93
C SER A 582 -64.24 -33.73 -18.52
N LYS A 583 -64.04 -35.01 -18.14
CA LYS A 583 -62.91 -35.86 -18.60
C LYS A 583 -62.89 -36.13 -20.12
N ASN A 584 -64.01 -35.90 -20.82
CA ASN A 584 -64.14 -36.09 -22.27
C ASN A 584 -64.09 -34.77 -23.06
N SER A 585 -63.78 -33.65 -22.42
CA SER A 585 -63.68 -32.35 -23.10
C SER A 585 -62.40 -32.25 -23.94
N GLU A 586 -62.51 -31.79 -25.19
CA GLU A 586 -61.36 -31.69 -26.10
C GLU A 586 -60.44 -30.50 -25.74
N GLY A 587 -59.54 -30.64 -24.77
CA GLY A 587 -58.54 -29.62 -24.43
C GLY A 587 -57.59 -30.09 -23.35
N VAL A 588 -56.61 -29.28 -22.96
CA VAL A 588 -55.69 -29.58 -21.84
C VAL A 588 -55.93 -28.67 -20.63
N GLY A 589 -56.88 -27.72 -20.71
CA GLY A 589 -57.23 -26.84 -19.58
C GLY A 589 -56.15 -25.78 -19.27
N VAL A 590 -55.38 -25.38 -20.28
CA VAL A 590 -54.29 -24.39 -20.15
C VAL A 590 -54.67 -23.02 -20.73
N GLY A 591 -55.61 -22.97 -21.69
CA GLY A 591 -55.96 -21.75 -22.42
C GLY A 591 -56.49 -20.60 -21.54
N LEU A 592 -57.41 -20.86 -20.61
CA LEU A 592 -57.93 -19.82 -19.72
C LEU A 592 -56.90 -19.37 -18.67
N ALA A 593 -56.05 -20.28 -18.17
CA ALA A 593 -54.93 -19.92 -17.32
C ALA A 593 -53.95 -18.98 -18.05
N LEU A 594 -53.64 -19.27 -19.32
CA LEU A 594 -52.82 -18.39 -20.18
C LEU A 594 -53.47 -17.01 -20.37
N VAL A 595 -54.78 -16.96 -20.62
CA VAL A 595 -55.52 -15.68 -20.74
C VAL A 595 -55.40 -14.85 -19.46
N LYS A 596 -55.48 -15.47 -18.29
CA LYS A 596 -55.33 -14.77 -17.00
C LYS A 596 -53.93 -14.21 -16.81
N GLU A 597 -52.89 -14.99 -17.04
CA GLU A 597 -51.50 -14.54 -16.92
C GLU A 597 -51.20 -13.40 -17.92
N LEU A 598 -51.66 -13.52 -19.17
CA LEU A 598 -51.48 -12.49 -20.20
C LEU A 598 -52.25 -11.19 -19.91
N ALA A 599 -53.48 -11.29 -19.40
CA ALA A 599 -54.25 -10.13 -18.95
C ALA A 599 -53.53 -9.42 -17.79
N THR A 600 -53.01 -10.19 -16.83
CA THR A 600 -52.27 -9.66 -15.67
C THR A 600 -50.96 -8.99 -16.10
N LEU A 601 -50.22 -9.59 -17.04
CA LEU A 601 -49.01 -9.01 -17.63
C LEU A 601 -49.29 -7.66 -18.31
N SER A 602 -50.48 -7.51 -18.90
CA SER A 602 -50.90 -6.27 -19.58
C SER A 602 -51.47 -5.21 -18.63
N HIS A 603 -51.25 -5.37 -17.32
CA HIS A 603 -51.84 -4.54 -16.24
C HIS A 603 -53.38 -4.56 -16.23
N GLY A 604 -53.99 -5.62 -16.77
CA GLY A 604 -55.42 -5.82 -16.87
C GLY A 604 -55.91 -7.00 -16.02
N GLN A 605 -57.19 -7.34 -16.17
CA GLN A 605 -57.82 -8.47 -15.50
C GLN A 605 -58.84 -9.17 -16.40
N VAL A 606 -59.11 -10.45 -16.12
CA VAL A 606 -60.16 -11.23 -16.76
C VAL A 606 -61.03 -11.87 -15.69
N ILE A 607 -62.35 -11.73 -15.83
CA ILE A 607 -63.33 -12.25 -14.87
C ILE A 607 -64.36 -13.07 -15.62
N ALA A 608 -64.78 -14.19 -15.03
CA ALA A 608 -65.91 -14.99 -15.50
C ALA A 608 -67.11 -14.79 -14.57
N GLN A 609 -68.29 -14.52 -15.13
CA GLN A 609 -69.54 -14.33 -14.40
C GLN A 609 -70.67 -15.08 -15.10
N ILE A 610 -71.69 -15.47 -14.33
CA ILE A 610 -72.93 -16.04 -14.88
C ILE A 610 -73.96 -14.90 -14.89
N SER A 611 -74.35 -14.45 -16.08
CA SER A 611 -75.23 -13.27 -16.25
C SER A 611 -76.72 -13.65 -16.17
N ASP A 612 -77.07 -14.85 -16.60
CA ASP A 612 -78.41 -15.48 -16.56
C ASP A 612 -78.22 -16.98 -16.23
N PRO A 613 -79.22 -17.76 -15.75
CA PRO A 613 -79.04 -19.13 -15.27
C PRO A 613 -78.24 -20.05 -16.20
N ASP A 614 -78.31 -19.78 -17.51
CA ASP A 614 -77.68 -20.58 -18.56
C ASP A 614 -76.69 -19.78 -19.44
N LEU A 615 -76.23 -18.59 -19.02
CA LEU A 615 -75.28 -17.76 -19.81
C LEU A 615 -74.00 -17.44 -19.02
N ILE A 616 -72.84 -17.71 -19.63
CA ILE A 616 -71.53 -17.39 -19.07
C ILE A 616 -70.92 -16.23 -19.85
N GLN A 617 -70.46 -15.23 -19.11
CA GLN A 617 -69.78 -14.06 -19.64
C GLN A 617 -68.33 -14.01 -19.15
N PHE A 618 -67.40 -13.96 -20.09
CA PHE A 618 -66.00 -13.63 -19.83
C PHE A 618 -65.76 -12.16 -20.15
N THR A 619 -65.35 -11.38 -19.15
CA THR A 619 -65.05 -9.95 -19.30
C THR A 619 -63.55 -9.72 -19.10
N LEU A 620 -62.92 -9.19 -20.14
CA LEU A 620 -61.53 -8.75 -20.17
C LEU A 620 -61.49 -7.23 -19.97
N THR A 621 -60.60 -6.76 -19.10
CA THR A 621 -60.35 -5.34 -18.86
C THR A 621 -58.85 -5.08 -19.00
N ILE A 622 -58.44 -4.27 -19.97
CA ILE A 622 -57.02 -3.96 -20.23
C ILE A 622 -56.86 -2.44 -20.41
N PRO A 623 -55.88 -1.80 -19.77
CA PRO A 623 -55.59 -0.38 -20.00
C PRO A 623 -55.14 -0.13 -21.44
N ILE A 624 -55.56 0.99 -22.04
CA ILE A 624 -55.26 1.32 -23.44
C ILE A 624 -54.55 2.66 -23.61
N GLU A 625 -54.27 3.33 -22.49
CA GLU A 625 -53.55 4.61 -22.44
C GLU A 625 -52.07 4.42 -22.12
N ARG A 626 -51.24 5.31 -22.67
CA ARG A 626 -49.78 5.31 -22.45
C ARG A 626 -49.38 5.44 -20.97
N SER A 627 -50.20 6.11 -20.16
CA SER A 627 -49.96 6.40 -18.73
C SER A 627 -49.85 5.15 -17.84
N TYR A 628 -50.44 4.04 -18.27
CA TYR A 628 -50.44 2.78 -17.52
C TYR A 628 -49.19 1.92 -17.74
N TYR A 629 -48.32 2.31 -18.69
CA TYR A 629 -47.16 1.53 -19.09
C TYR A 629 -45.84 2.22 -18.74
N ASN A 630 -44.87 1.44 -18.26
CA ASN A 630 -43.55 1.95 -17.96
C ASN A 630 -42.76 2.26 -19.25
N ARG A 631 -41.77 3.17 -19.18
CA ARG A 631 -40.91 3.50 -20.33
C ARG A 631 -40.22 2.28 -20.96
N SER A 632 -39.93 1.24 -20.17
CA SER A 632 -39.31 -0.01 -20.62
C SER A 632 -40.26 -0.93 -21.39
N GLU A 633 -41.56 -0.70 -21.34
CA GLU A 633 -42.62 -1.51 -21.97
C GLU A 633 -43.13 -0.87 -23.27
N LEU A 634 -42.79 0.40 -23.51
CA LEU A 634 -43.21 1.17 -24.68
C LEU A 634 -42.20 1.02 -25.82
N ARG A 635 -42.67 0.54 -26.97
CA ARG A 635 -41.89 0.53 -28.21
C ARG A 635 -42.15 1.85 -28.93
N GLU A 636 -41.23 2.81 -28.83
CA GLU A 636 -41.26 4.01 -29.68
C GLU A 636 -40.97 3.58 -31.11
N SER A 637 -41.91 3.83 -32.04
CA SER A 637 -41.66 3.58 -33.46
C SER A 637 -40.55 4.52 -33.93
N PRO A 638 -39.50 4.02 -34.60
CA PRO A 638 -38.73 4.85 -35.50
C PRO A 638 -39.63 5.15 -36.69
N SER A 639 -40.14 6.38 -36.77
CA SER A 639 -40.67 6.94 -38.01
C SER A 639 -39.51 7.22 -38.97
N ASP A 640 -39.74 6.86 -40.23
CA ASP A 640 -38.97 7.19 -41.44
C ASP A 640 -37.60 6.54 -41.65
N LEU A 641 -37.61 5.29 -42.14
CA LEU A 641 -36.68 4.87 -43.20
C LEU A 641 -37.47 4.08 -44.26
N LEU A 642 -37.99 4.86 -45.22
CA LEU A 642 -38.23 4.53 -46.63
C LEU A 642 -38.80 3.14 -46.94
N GLU A 643 -40.10 3.15 -47.30
CA GLU A 643 -40.59 2.29 -48.37
C GLU A 643 -39.69 2.45 -49.61
N VAL A 644 -39.17 1.33 -50.10
CA VAL A 644 -38.85 1.17 -51.51
C VAL A 644 -39.78 0.08 -52.01
N ASP A 645 -40.85 0.54 -52.63
CA ASP A 645 -41.66 -0.24 -53.54
C ASP A 645 -40.84 -0.58 -54.81
N GLU A 646 -41.31 -1.57 -55.57
CA GLU A 646 -40.74 -2.14 -56.80
C GLU A 646 -39.75 -3.31 -56.64
N MET A 647 -40.28 -4.54 -56.80
CA MET A 647 -40.14 -5.27 -58.07
C MET A 647 -41.00 -6.55 -58.03
N ASN A 648 -42.28 -6.40 -58.35
CA ASN A 648 -43.04 -7.48 -58.98
C ASN A 648 -42.75 -7.40 -60.48
N GLU A 649 -41.83 -8.22 -60.98
CA GLU A 649 -41.94 -8.87 -62.30
C GLU A 649 -40.78 -9.85 -62.55
N ALA A 650 -41.11 -10.93 -63.27
CA ALA A 650 -40.25 -11.99 -63.80
C ALA A 650 -39.79 -13.12 -62.85
N LEU A 651 -40.69 -14.07 -62.62
CA LEU A 651 -40.33 -15.50 -62.65
C LEU A 651 -41.20 -16.23 -63.67
N ALA A 652 -40.81 -16.15 -64.94
CA ALA A 652 -41.03 -17.25 -65.87
C ALA A 652 -39.86 -18.22 -65.66
N LEU A 653 -40.12 -19.36 -65.02
CA LEU A 653 -39.18 -20.46 -64.92
C LEU A 653 -39.12 -21.15 -66.30
N ASN A 654 -38.01 -20.97 -67.02
CA ASN A 654 -37.58 -21.93 -68.06
C ASN A 654 -36.63 -22.94 -67.39
N PRO A 655 -36.92 -24.25 -67.43
CA PRO A 655 -36.11 -25.28 -66.76
C PRO A 655 -34.88 -25.78 -67.55
N ASP A 656 -34.36 -25.04 -68.53
CA ASP A 656 -33.41 -25.60 -69.52
C ASP A 656 -31.98 -25.04 -69.56
N ASP A 657 -31.52 -24.30 -68.53
CA ASP A 657 -30.09 -23.94 -68.43
C ASP A 657 -29.42 -24.58 -67.20
N ILE A 658 -29.41 -25.92 -67.17
CA ILE A 658 -28.48 -26.70 -66.33
C ILE A 658 -27.45 -27.33 -67.26
N ILE A 659 -26.41 -26.57 -67.62
CA ILE A 659 -25.20 -27.13 -68.20
C ILE A 659 -24.01 -26.65 -67.38
N GLY A 660 -23.66 -27.48 -66.39
CA GLY A 660 -22.46 -27.37 -65.56
C GLY A 660 -22.29 -28.66 -64.77
N ASP A 661 -21.32 -29.49 -65.16
CA ASP A 661 -21.19 -30.93 -64.85
C ASP A 661 -20.86 -31.30 -63.37
N GLU A 662 -20.98 -30.39 -62.39
CA GLU A 662 -20.66 -30.67 -60.97
C GLU A 662 -21.78 -30.25 -60.00
N LYS A 663 -22.39 -31.23 -59.30
CA LYS A 663 -23.37 -31.00 -58.22
C LYS A 663 -22.73 -30.27 -57.02
N PRO A 664 -23.38 -29.25 -56.41
CA PRO A 664 -22.86 -28.55 -55.24
C PRO A 664 -22.74 -29.43 -54.00
N LEU A 665 -21.81 -29.09 -53.11
CA LEU A 665 -21.46 -29.82 -51.89
C LEU A 665 -22.15 -29.22 -50.66
N LEU A 666 -23.01 -29.99 -50.00
CA LEU A 666 -23.78 -29.58 -48.84
C LEU A 666 -23.33 -30.34 -47.59
N LEU A 667 -22.97 -29.63 -46.52
CA LEU A 667 -22.62 -30.21 -45.22
C LEU A 667 -23.83 -30.15 -44.28
N VAL A 668 -24.23 -31.29 -43.73
CA VAL A 668 -25.30 -31.40 -42.73
C VAL A 668 -24.68 -31.79 -41.38
N VAL A 669 -24.87 -30.92 -40.37
CA VAL A 669 -24.41 -31.08 -39.00
C VAL A 669 -25.62 -31.16 -38.08
N GLU A 670 -25.91 -32.34 -37.58
CA GLU A 670 -27.07 -32.60 -36.72
C GLU A 670 -26.69 -33.78 -35.83
N ASP A 671 -26.98 -33.72 -34.54
CA ASP A 671 -26.64 -34.78 -33.58
C ASP A 671 -27.63 -35.96 -33.69
N ASP A 672 -28.92 -35.67 -33.82
CA ASP A 672 -29.97 -36.66 -34.03
C ASP A 672 -29.81 -37.40 -35.37
N ALA A 673 -29.63 -38.72 -35.29
CA ALA A 673 -29.40 -39.55 -36.46
C ALA A 673 -30.60 -39.66 -37.41
N GLU A 674 -31.82 -39.53 -36.90
CA GLU A 674 -33.05 -39.58 -37.70
C GLU A 674 -33.32 -38.25 -38.39
N ILE A 675 -33.13 -37.12 -37.71
CA ILE A 675 -33.24 -35.80 -38.33
C ILE A 675 -32.17 -35.64 -39.41
N ARG A 676 -30.92 -36.06 -39.13
CA ARG A 676 -29.83 -36.04 -40.11
C ARG A 676 -30.16 -36.88 -41.35
N ARG A 677 -30.77 -38.06 -41.18
CA ARG A 677 -31.26 -38.89 -42.30
C ARG A 677 -32.43 -38.24 -43.04
N TYR A 678 -33.34 -37.58 -42.32
CA TYR A 678 -34.46 -36.86 -42.93
C TYR A 678 -33.97 -35.71 -43.81
N ILE A 679 -33.04 -34.87 -43.31
CA ILE A 679 -32.41 -33.81 -44.11
C ILE A 679 -31.67 -34.41 -45.32
N GLN A 680 -30.93 -35.51 -45.13
CA GLN A 680 -30.30 -36.22 -46.24
C GLN A 680 -31.33 -36.59 -47.32
N SER A 681 -32.47 -37.17 -46.94
CA SER A 681 -33.51 -37.59 -47.90
C SER A 681 -34.10 -36.45 -48.73
N ILE A 682 -34.02 -35.20 -48.24
CA ILE A 682 -34.49 -34.00 -48.95
C ILE A 682 -33.53 -33.61 -50.06
N PHE A 683 -32.21 -33.77 -49.85
CA PHE A 683 -31.17 -33.18 -50.71
C PHE A 683 -30.32 -34.19 -51.49
N GLU A 684 -30.42 -35.49 -51.22
CA GLU A 684 -29.57 -36.54 -51.82
C GLU A 684 -29.64 -36.64 -53.35
N LYS A 685 -30.74 -36.20 -53.98
CA LYS A 685 -30.89 -36.21 -55.44
C LYS A 685 -30.12 -35.07 -56.13
N ASP A 686 -30.12 -33.89 -55.53
CA ASP A 686 -29.69 -32.64 -56.17
C ASP A 686 -28.27 -32.22 -55.73
N TYR A 687 -27.78 -32.71 -54.57
CA TYR A 687 -26.54 -32.26 -53.93
C TYR A 687 -25.61 -33.42 -53.55
N LYS A 688 -24.29 -33.15 -53.48
CA LYS A 688 -23.31 -34.05 -52.84
C LYS A 688 -23.31 -33.78 -51.34
N LEU A 689 -23.51 -34.81 -50.51
CA LEU A 689 -23.73 -34.64 -49.06
C LEU A 689 -22.53 -35.06 -48.22
N ILE A 690 -22.13 -34.20 -47.28
CA ILE A 690 -21.22 -34.50 -46.18
C ILE A 690 -22.00 -34.47 -44.88
N LYS A 691 -21.69 -35.38 -43.95
CA LYS A 691 -22.41 -35.54 -42.68
C LYS A 691 -21.48 -35.34 -41.50
N ALA A 692 -21.93 -34.63 -40.48
CA ALA A 692 -21.28 -34.55 -39.18
C ALA A 692 -22.33 -34.77 -38.07
N ALA A 693 -21.90 -35.35 -36.95
CA ALA A 693 -22.77 -35.66 -35.81
C ALA A 693 -22.65 -34.62 -34.67
N ASP A 694 -21.70 -33.69 -34.78
CA ASP A 694 -21.44 -32.68 -33.77
C ASP A 694 -20.75 -31.46 -34.43
N GLY A 695 -20.78 -30.32 -33.73
CA GLY A 695 -20.22 -29.07 -34.24
C GLY A 695 -18.72 -29.14 -34.52
N LYS A 696 -17.94 -29.90 -33.72
CA LYS A 696 -16.49 -30.00 -33.90
C LYS A 696 -16.13 -30.77 -35.17
N SER A 697 -16.74 -31.93 -35.38
CA SER A 697 -16.62 -32.72 -36.61
C SER A 697 -17.14 -31.94 -37.82
N GLY A 698 -18.19 -31.13 -37.63
CA GLY A 698 -18.70 -30.18 -38.62
C GLY A 698 -17.64 -29.17 -39.05
N CYS A 699 -17.00 -28.51 -38.09
CA CYS A 699 -15.93 -27.54 -38.34
C CYS A 699 -14.73 -28.17 -39.06
N GLU A 700 -14.27 -29.33 -38.59
CA GLU A 700 -13.15 -30.06 -39.21
C GLU A 700 -13.44 -30.44 -40.67
N LYS A 701 -14.66 -30.89 -40.98
CA LYS A 701 -15.06 -31.23 -42.35
C LYS A 701 -15.24 -29.99 -43.21
N ALA A 702 -15.79 -28.91 -42.68
CA ALA A 702 -15.95 -27.65 -43.39
C ALA A 702 -14.60 -27.06 -43.80
N ILE A 703 -13.61 -27.05 -42.90
CA ILE A 703 -12.25 -26.54 -43.16
C ILE A 703 -11.52 -27.38 -44.22
N ASN A 704 -11.70 -28.71 -44.19
CA ASN A 704 -10.98 -29.62 -45.09
C ASN A 704 -11.63 -29.74 -46.47
N GLN A 705 -12.95 -29.65 -46.56
CA GLN A 705 -13.70 -29.93 -47.79
C GLN A 705 -14.27 -28.67 -48.46
N ILE A 706 -14.46 -27.59 -47.70
CA ILE A 706 -14.99 -26.29 -48.17
C ILE A 706 -16.32 -26.51 -48.93
N PRO A 707 -17.40 -26.91 -48.23
CA PRO A 707 -18.72 -27.08 -48.83
C PRO A 707 -19.29 -25.76 -49.37
N ASP A 708 -20.23 -25.85 -50.31
CA ASP A 708 -20.95 -24.72 -50.88
C ASP A 708 -22.04 -24.17 -49.94
N LEU A 709 -22.54 -24.98 -48.98
CA LEU A 709 -23.47 -24.56 -47.92
C LEU A 709 -23.39 -25.51 -46.71
N ILE A 710 -23.68 -24.98 -45.51
CA ILE A 710 -23.77 -25.75 -44.25
C ILE A 710 -25.17 -25.62 -43.65
N ILE A 711 -25.79 -26.73 -43.27
CA ILE A 711 -26.99 -26.79 -42.43
C ILE A 711 -26.58 -27.35 -41.07
N SER A 712 -26.81 -26.60 -39.98
CA SER A 712 -26.43 -27.02 -38.63
C SER A 712 -27.60 -26.87 -37.64
N ASP A 713 -27.77 -27.82 -36.73
CA ASP A 713 -28.59 -27.59 -35.53
C ASP A 713 -27.91 -26.60 -34.58
N ILE A 714 -28.70 -25.86 -33.80
CA ILE A 714 -28.18 -24.99 -32.73
C ILE A 714 -27.80 -25.81 -31.51
N MET A 715 -28.66 -26.73 -31.08
CA MET A 715 -28.51 -27.44 -29.81
C MET A 715 -27.80 -28.78 -30.03
N MET A 716 -26.46 -28.76 -30.04
CA MET A 716 -25.64 -29.97 -30.17
C MET A 716 -24.68 -30.15 -28.99
N PRO A 717 -24.36 -31.39 -28.59
CA PRO A 717 -23.40 -31.64 -27.52
C PRO A 717 -21.97 -31.23 -27.92
N GLY A 718 -21.23 -30.70 -26.95
CA GLY A 718 -19.85 -30.25 -27.14
C GLY A 718 -19.77 -28.84 -27.71
N MET A 719 -19.80 -28.71 -29.04
CA MET A 719 -19.79 -27.43 -29.75
C MET A 719 -21.18 -27.20 -30.34
N ASP A 720 -21.83 -26.11 -29.89
CA ASP A 720 -23.16 -25.74 -30.34
C ASP A 720 -23.13 -25.09 -31.74
N GLY A 721 -24.29 -24.96 -32.40
CA GLY A 721 -24.38 -24.43 -33.76
C GLY A 721 -24.03 -22.95 -33.88
N LEU A 722 -24.17 -22.16 -32.80
CA LEU A 722 -23.80 -20.74 -32.78
C LEU A 722 -22.28 -20.59 -32.68
N GLU A 723 -21.63 -21.42 -31.87
CA GLU A 723 -20.19 -21.53 -31.75
C GLU A 723 -19.56 -22.05 -33.06
N LEU A 724 -20.18 -23.05 -33.70
CA LEU A 724 -19.79 -23.52 -35.03
C LEU A 724 -19.87 -22.38 -36.06
N SER A 725 -20.99 -21.66 -36.12
CA SER A 725 -21.18 -20.54 -37.06
C SER A 725 -20.11 -19.48 -36.84
N SER A 726 -19.92 -19.05 -35.60
CA SER A 726 -18.94 -18.04 -35.23
C SER A 726 -17.51 -18.48 -35.59
N THR A 727 -17.16 -19.73 -35.29
CA THR A 727 -15.83 -20.30 -35.58
C THR A 727 -15.56 -20.33 -37.09
N LEU A 728 -16.52 -20.80 -37.88
CA LEU A 728 -16.36 -20.91 -39.34
C LEU A 728 -16.41 -19.56 -40.05
N LYS A 729 -17.16 -18.59 -39.53
CA LYS A 729 -17.24 -17.22 -40.06
C LYS A 729 -16.02 -16.37 -39.70
N LEU A 730 -15.30 -16.70 -38.63
CA LEU A 730 -14.01 -16.07 -38.28
C LEU A 730 -12.83 -16.65 -39.06
N ASP A 731 -12.91 -17.93 -39.46
CA ASP A 731 -11.84 -18.58 -40.21
C ASP A 731 -11.84 -18.11 -41.68
N GLU A 732 -10.71 -17.58 -42.14
CA GLU A 732 -10.56 -17.14 -43.53
C GLU A 732 -10.86 -18.27 -44.53
N ARG A 733 -10.62 -19.53 -44.20
CA ARG A 733 -10.82 -20.65 -45.13
C ARG A 733 -12.30 -20.92 -45.41
N THR A 734 -13.19 -20.62 -44.46
CA THR A 734 -14.61 -21.05 -44.48
C THR A 734 -15.61 -19.89 -44.37
N SER A 735 -15.15 -18.67 -44.08
CA SER A 735 -15.99 -17.48 -43.85
C SER A 735 -16.99 -17.15 -44.96
N HIS A 736 -16.61 -17.41 -46.20
CA HIS A 736 -17.46 -17.23 -47.39
C HIS A 736 -18.58 -18.28 -47.53
N ILE A 737 -18.57 -19.37 -46.76
CA ILE A 737 -19.57 -20.44 -46.87
C ILE A 737 -20.87 -19.98 -46.20
N PRO A 738 -22.04 -20.09 -46.87
CA PRO A 738 -23.33 -19.79 -46.27
C PRO A 738 -23.74 -20.86 -45.24
N ILE A 739 -24.27 -20.42 -44.09
CA ILE A 739 -24.68 -21.29 -42.97
C ILE A 739 -26.18 -21.07 -42.65
N ILE A 740 -26.95 -22.16 -42.63
CA ILE A 740 -28.34 -22.19 -42.17
C ILE A 740 -28.40 -22.87 -40.80
N LEU A 741 -28.95 -22.19 -39.80
CA LEU A 741 -29.13 -22.73 -38.45
C LEU A 741 -30.57 -23.21 -38.23
N LEU A 742 -30.72 -24.44 -37.73
CA LEU A 742 -32.00 -25.01 -37.33
C LEU A 742 -32.24 -24.73 -35.83
N THR A 743 -33.42 -24.23 -35.47
CA THR A 743 -33.73 -23.85 -34.07
C THR A 743 -35.06 -24.41 -33.57
N ALA A 744 -35.10 -24.89 -32.34
CA ALA A 744 -36.34 -25.30 -31.66
C ALA A 744 -37.06 -24.14 -30.94
N LYS A 745 -36.43 -22.98 -30.76
CA LYS A 745 -37.00 -21.84 -30.02
C LYS A 745 -37.67 -20.85 -30.97
N SER A 746 -38.88 -20.41 -30.61
CA SER A 746 -39.60 -19.32 -31.27
C SER A 746 -39.43 -18.04 -30.44
N GLY A 747 -39.03 -16.93 -31.06
CA GLY A 747 -38.99 -15.59 -30.45
C GLY A 747 -37.79 -14.71 -30.85
N ASP A 748 -38.01 -13.40 -30.91
CA ASP A 748 -37.09 -12.36 -31.40
C ASP A 748 -35.76 -12.23 -30.63
N GLU A 749 -35.70 -12.60 -29.34
CA GLU A 749 -34.50 -12.41 -28.51
C GLU A 749 -33.28 -13.23 -28.97
N HIS A 750 -33.50 -14.43 -29.53
CA HIS A 750 -32.40 -15.25 -30.07
C HIS A 750 -32.13 -15.00 -31.56
N GLU A 751 -33.04 -14.34 -32.28
CA GLU A 751 -32.78 -13.84 -33.63
C GLU A 751 -31.73 -12.71 -33.58
N MET A 752 -31.80 -11.86 -32.54
CA MET A 752 -30.76 -10.86 -32.24
C MET A 752 -29.40 -11.46 -31.79
N GLU A 753 -29.41 -12.56 -31.06
CA GLU A 753 -28.18 -13.27 -30.67
C GLU A 753 -27.55 -13.98 -31.87
N GLY A 754 -28.39 -14.51 -32.77
CA GLY A 754 -27.98 -15.09 -34.04
C GLY A 754 -27.42 -14.08 -35.05
N LEU A 755 -27.98 -12.88 -35.14
CA LEU A 755 -27.44 -11.79 -35.98
C LEU A 755 -25.98 -11.44 -35.62
N LYS A 756 -25.54 -11.73 -34.39
CA LYS A 756 -24.14 -11.53 -33.96
C LYS A 756 -23.20 -12.67 -34.36
N THR A 757 -23.70 -13.85 -34.71
CA THR A 757 -22.88 -15.07 -34.97
C THR A 757 -22.61 -15.33 -36.45
N GLY A 758 -23.11 -14.46 -37.33
CA GLY A 758 -22.76 -14.42 -38.76
C GLY A 758 -23.42 -15.48 -39.64
N ALA A 759 -24.45 -16.20 -39.16
CA ALA A 759 -25.21 -17.14 -39.98
C ALA A 759 -26.09 -16.41 -41.02
N ASP A 760 -26.30 -17.05 -42.17
CA ASP A 760 -26.97 -16.44 -43.33
C ASP A 760 -28.50 -16.66 -43.32
N ALA A 761 -28.99 -17.70 -42.64
CA ALA A 761 -30.42 -17.92 -42.44
C ALA A 761 -30.75 -18.79 -41.20
N TYR A 762 -31.97 -18.64 -40.69
CA TYR A 762 -32.53 -19.45 -39.60
C TYR A 762 -33.80 -20.18 -40.04
N VAL A 763 -33.98 -21.42 -39.56
CA VAL A 763 -35.18 -22.22 -39.84
C VAL A 763 -35.68 -22.89 -38.56
N THR A 764 -36.94 -22.66 -38.20
CA THR A 764 -37.55 -23.21 -36.98
C THR A 764 -37.99 -24.68 -37.16
N LYS A 765 -37.67 -25.55 -36.19
CA LYS A 765 -38.19 -26.92 -36.06
C LYS A 765 -39.58 -26.90 -35.38
N PRO A 766 -40.61 -27.60 -35.90
CA PRO A 766 -40.60 -28.45 -37.10
C PRO A 766 -40.65 -27.64 -38.40
N PHE A 767 -39.76 -27.98 -39.35
CA PHE A 767 -39.68 -27.30 -40.64
C PHE A 767 -40.35 -28.10 -41.76
N ARG A 768 -40.80 -27.39 -42.80
CA ARG A 768 -41.31 -28.01 -44.04
C ARG A 768 -40.15 -28.22 -45.01
N ALA A 769 -40.05 -29.42 -45.59
CA ALA A 769 -39.00 -29.76 -46.55
C ALA A 769 -38.90 -28.76 -47.71
N ALA A 770 -40.05 -28.31 -48.26
CA ALA A 770 -40.08 -27.32 -49.34
C ALA A 770 -39.44 -25.98 -48.94
N ASN A 771 -39.71 -25.50 -47.72
CA ASN A 771 -39.18 -24.22 -47.25
C ASN A 771 -37.67 -24.29 -47.05
N LEU A 772 -37.18 -25.39 -46.46
CA LEU A 772 -35.74 -25.59 -46.27
C LEU A 772 -35.02 -25.69 -47.63
N LYS A 773 -35.61 -26.40 -48.59
CA LYS A 773 -35.05 -26.54 -49.95
C LYS A 773 -34.93 -25.19 -50.67
N ILE A 774 -36.01 -24.40 -50.69
CA ILE A 774 -36.01 -23.07 -51.33
C ILE A 774 -34.92 -22.17 -50.74
N ARG A 775 -34.72 -22.19 -49.41
CA ARG A 775 -33.69 -21.38 -48.76
C ARG A 775 -32.27 -21.80 -49.14
N VAL A 776 -32.02 -23.10 -49.25
CA VAL A 776 -30.74 -23.65 -49.71
C VAL A 776 -30.47 -23.23 -51.17
N ASP A 777 -31.45 -23.43 -52.05
CA ASP A 777 -31.33 -23.10 -53.47
C ASP A 777 -31.06 -21.59 -53.66
N GLN A 778 -31.77 -20.72 -52.93
CA GLN A 778 -31.59 -19.27 -52.97
C GLN A 778 -30.18 -18.82 -52.56
N LEU A 779 -29.62 -19.38 -51.48
CA LEU A 779 -28.29 -19.00 -51.00
C LEU A 779 -27.18 -19.45 -51.96
N ILE A 780 -27.33 -20.63 -52.56
CA ILE A 780 -26.38 -21.14 -53.55
C ILE A 780 -26.45 -20.33 -54.85
N ASP A 781 -27.65 -20.01 -55.35
CA ASP A 781 -27.81 -19.19 -56.55
C ASP A 781 -27.32 -17.75 -56.34
N LEU A 782 -27.53 -17.16 -55.15
CA LEU A 782 -26.97 -15.87 -54.78
C LEU A 782 -25.43 -15.88 -54.89
N ARG A 783 -24.79 -16.93 -54.37
CA ARG A 783 -23.33 -17.10 -54.48
C ARG A 783 -22.87 -17.29 -55.92
N ARG A 784 -23.61 -18.02 -56.74
CA ARG A 784 -23.30 -18.20 -58.17
C ARG A 784 -23.37 -16.87 -58.94
N LYS A 785 -24.39 -16.06 -58.70
CA LYS A 785 -24.53 -14.72 -59.31
C LYS A 785 -23.42 -13.77 -58.90
N LEU A 786 -23.00 -13.79 -57.63
CA LEU A 786 -21.86 -13.00 -57.15
C LEU A 786 -20.55 -13.38 -57.86
N ARG A 787 -20.33 -14.68 -58.10
CA ARG A 787 -19.18 -15.16 -58.90
C ARG A 787 -19.23 -14.69 -60.35
N GLN A 788 -20.39 -14.75 -61.00
CA GLN A 788 -20.55 -14.32 -62.40
C GLN A 788 -20.26 -12.82 -62.61
N ARG A 789 -20.61 -11.96 -61.64
CA ARG A 789 -20.24 -10.53 -61.70
C ARG A 789 -18.73 -10.32 -61.72
N TYR A 790 -17.97 -11.13 -60.97
CA TYR A 790 -16.51 -11.04 -60.93
C TYR A 790 -15.84 -11.38 -62.28
N ASP A 791 -16.44 -12.29 -63.06
CA ASP A 791 -15.91 -12.68 -64.37
C ASP A 791 -16.16 -11.62 -65.47
N GLN A 792 -17.19 -10.77 -65.34
CA GLN A 792 -17.60 -9.83 -66.40
C GLN A 792 -17.05 -8.41 -66.24
N GLU A 793 -16.82 -7.93 -65.01
CA GLU A 793 -16.33 -6.57 -64.76
C GLU A 793 -14.85 -6.60 -64.37
N ALA A 794 -13.99 -6.06 -65.25
CA ALA A 794 -12.54 -6.14 -65.08
C ALA A 794 -11.98 -5.33 -63.89
N ASP A 795 -12.79 -4.41 -63.32
CA ASP A 795 -12.36 -3.37 -62.36
C ASP A 795 -13.20 -3.36 -61.08
N VAL A 796 -13.65 -4.53 -60.61
CA VAL A 796 -14.36 -4.64 -59.33
C VAL A 796 -13.35 -4.65 -58.18
N ASN A 797 -13.46 -3.65 -57.30
CA ASN A 797 -12.63 -3.53 -56.10
C ASN A 797 -13.01 -4.66 -55.10
N PRO A 798 -12.08 -5.56 -54.72
CA PRO A 798 -12.39 -6.68 -53.84
C PRO A 798 -12.96 -6.28 -52.47
N LYS A 799 -12.76 -5.03 -52.04
CA LYS A 799 -13.32 -4.46 -50.81
C LYS A 799 -14.84 -4.27 -50.84
N GLU A 800 -15.46 -4.16 -52.02
CA GLU A 800 -16.91 -3.97 -52.13
C GLU A 800 -17.70 -5.29 -52.06
N LEU A 801 -17.02 -6.45 -52.14
CA LEU A 801 -17.62 -7.79 -52.05
C LEU A 801 -17.38 -8.53 -50.73
N SER A 802 -16.67 -7.94 -49.77
CA SER A 802 -16.41 -8.60 -48.48
C SER A 802 -17.66 -8.59 -47.59
N LEU A 803 -18.35 -9.73 -47.53
CA LEU A 803 -19.49 -9.96 -46.63
C LEU A 803 -19.06 -10.18 -45.16
N SER A 804 -17.76 -10.41 -44.92
CA SER A 804 -17.20 -10.61 -43.57
C SER A 804 -15.86 -9.88 -43.39
N THR A 805 -15.53 -9.55 -42.14
CA THR A 805 -14.23 -8.95 -41.77
C THR A 805 -13.04 -9.89 -42.05
N ALA A 806 -13.26 -11.21 -42.03
CA ALA A 806 -12.26 -12.22 -42.39
C ALA A 806 -11.98 -12.23 -43.90
N ASP A 807 -13.01 -12.11 -44.74
CA ASP A 807 -12.85 -12.01 -46.20
C ASP A 807 -12.15 -10.70 -46.60
N GLN A 808 -12.45 -9.59 -45.92
CA GLN A 808 -11.75 -8.33 -46.14
C GLN A 808 -10.24 -8.45 -45.86
N ARG A 809 -9.85 -9.06 -44.74
CA ARG A 809 -8.43 -9.30 -44.41
C ARG A 809 -7.75 -10.21 -45.44
N PHE A 810 -8.44 -11.24 -45.90
CA PHE A 810 -7.93 -12.12 -46.95
C PHE A 810 -7.66 -11.34 -48.24
N PHE A 811 -8.59 -10.50 -48.68
CA PHE A 811 -8.40 -9.68 -49.89
C PHE A 811 -7.32 -8.61 -49.73
N GLU A 812 -7.19 -7.98 -48.56
CA GLU A 812 -6.11 -7.02 -48.30
C GLU A 812 -4.73 -7.68 -48.35
N ARG A 813 -4.59 -8.89 -47.77
CA ARG A 813 -3.35 -9.67 -47.84
C ARG A 813 -3.08 -10.15 -49.26
N LEU A 814 -4.11 -10.63 -49.96
CA LEU A 814 -4.02 -11.04 -51.36
C LEU A 814 -3.53 -9.87 -52.23
N GLN A 815 -4.12 -8.68 -52.09
CA GLN A 815 -3.71 -7.50 -52.85
C GLN A 815 -2.25 -7.12 -52.54
N LYS A 816 -1.85 -7.12 -51.26
CA LYS A 816 -0.48 -6.81 -50.84
C LYS A 816 0.54 -7.79 -51.45
N ILE A 817 0.23 -9.08 -51.49
CA ILE A 817 1.11 -10.09 -52.10
C ILE A 817 1.19 -9.89 -53.62
N LEU A 818 0.06 -9.61 -54.27
CA LEU A 818 0.06 -9.30 -55.70
C LEU A 818 0.91 -8.05 -55.98
N ASP A 819 0.73 -6.96 -55.24
CA ASP A 819 1.49 -5.72 -55.48
C ASP A 819 3.01 -5.89 -55.27
N THR A 820 3.43 -6.81 -54.39
CA THR A 820 4.84 -7.00 -54.02
C THR A 820 5.56 -8.10 -54.81
N GLN A 821 4.85 -9.17 -55.21
CA GLN A 821 5.48 -10.36 -55.79
C GLN A 821 4.99 -10.73 -57.21
N LEU A 822 3.96 -10.07 -57.76
CA LEU A 822 3.37 -10.46 -59.06
C LEU A 822 4.37 -10.38 -60.22
N THR A 823 5.30 -9.43 -60.16
CA THR A 823 6.37 -9.21 -61.15
C THR A 823 7.52 -10.20 -61.02
N ASP A 824 7.62 -10.98 -59.94
CA ASP A 824 8.64 -12.01 -59.77
C ASP A 824 8.33 -13.23 -60.67
N PRO A 825 9.21 -13.59 -61.61
CA PRO A 825 9.00 -14.75 -62.49
C PRO A 825 8.94 -16.10 -61.75
N GLN A 826 9.51 -16.20 -60.55
CA GLN A 826 9.45 -17.39 -59.69
C GLN A 826 8.16 -17.50 -58.88
N PHE A 827 7.29 -16.48 -58.89
CA PHE A 827 6.01 -16.52 -58.19
C PHE A 827 5.02 -17.45 -58.92
N ASN A 828 4.71 -18.58 -58.29
CA ASN A 828 3.82 -19.64 -58.78
C ASN A 828 2.76 -19.98 -57.73
N ALA A 829 1.83 -20.89 -58.05
CA ALA A 829 0.74 -21.26 -57.13
C ALA A 829 1.20 -21.84 -55.79
N ASP A 830 2.36 -22.50 -55.72
CA ASP A 830 2.90 -23.07 -54.48
C ASP A 830 3.47 -21.97 -53.57
N ARG A 831 4.23 -21.02 -54.16
CA ARG A 831 4.72 -19.84 -53.45
C ARG A 831 3.59 -18.91 -53.04
N PHE A 832 2.57 -18.77 -53.89
CA PHE A 832 1.37 -18.00 -53.55
C PHE A 832 0.62 -18.60 -52.35
N ALA A 833 0.53 -19.93 -52.30
CA ALA A 833 -0.04 -20.64 -51.17
C ALA A 833 0.77 -20.47 -49.87
N SER A 834 2.11 -20.57 -49.92
CA SER A 834 2.96 -20.34 -48.75
C SER A 834 2.84 -18.90 -48.22
N GLU A 835 2.82 -17.90 -49.10
CA GLU A 835 2.68 -16.48 -48.71
C GLU A 835 1.29 -16.16 -48.14
N MET A 836 0.26 -16.84 -48.65
CA MET A 836 -1.09 -16.76 -48.10
C MET A 836 -1.27 -17.59 -46.81
N ALA A 837 -0.23 -18.29 -46.33
CA ALA A 837 -0.26 -19.20 -45.18
C ALA A 837 -1.34 -20.30 -45.30
N MET A 838 -1.60 -20.79 -46.51
CA MET A 838 -2.59 -21.82 -46.80
C MET A 838 -1.95 -22.98 -47.57
N SER A 839 -2.52 -24.18 -47.49
CA SER A 839 -2.12 -25.22 -48.44
C SER A 839 -2.52 -24.84 -49.86
N ARG A 840 -1.75 -25.31 -50.86
CA ARG A 840 -2.03 -25.08 -52.29
C ARG A 840 -3.47 -25.41 -52.66
N MET A 841 -3.97 -26.53 -52.15
CA MET A 841 -5.31 -27.02 -52.44
C MET A 841 -6.39 -26.15 -51.78
N GLN A 842 -6.17 -25.67 -50.54
CA GLN A 842 -7.12 -24.76 -49.87
C GLN A 842 -7.16 -23.39 -50.56
N LEU A 843 -6.00 -22.83 -50.93
CA LEU A 843 -5.96 -21.57 -51.68
C LEU A 843 -6.68 -21.72 -53.03
N HIS A 844 -6.43 -22.84 -53.73
CA HIS A 844 -7.11 -23.15 -54.98
C HIS A 844 -8.62 -23.21 -54.81
N ARG A 845 -9.13 -23.95 -53.82
CA ARG A 845 -10.58 -24.04 -53.57
C ARG A 845 -11.18 -22.70 -53.18
N LYS A 846 -10.52 -21.93 -52.31
CA LYS A 846 -11.00 -20.61 -51.89
C LYS A 846 -11.04 -19.62 -53.08
N LEU A 847 -10.00 -19.57 -53.90
CA LEU A 847 -9.99 -18.73 -55.11
C LEU A 847 -11.03 -19.21 -56.14
N LYS A 848 -11.19 -20.52 -56.32
CA LYS A 848 -12.22 -21.09 -57.20
C LYS A 848 -13.63 -20.77 -56.70
N ALA A 849 -13.86 -20.78 -55.38
CA ALA A 849 -15.14 -20.44 -54.77
C ALA A 849 -15.47 -18.95 -54.91
N LEU A 850 -14.47 -18.06 -54.73
CA LEU A 850 -14.67 -16.61 -54.76
C LEU A 850 -14.63 -16.02 -56.17
N THR A 851 -13.69 -16.46 -57.01
CA THR A 851 -13.36 -15.84 -58.32
C THR A 851 -13.62 -16.76 -59.50
N GLY A 852 -13.88 -18.05 -59.25
CA GLY A 852 -14.07 -19.03 -60.30
C GLY A 852 -12.81 -19.57 -60.98
N LEU A 853 -11.66 -18.96 -60.73
CA LEU A 853 -10.37 -19.33 -61.31
C LEU A 853 -9.55 -20.20 -60.36
N SER A 854 -8.75 -21.10 -60.92
CA SER A 854 -7.70 -21.78 -60.14
C SER A 854 -6.60 -20.81 -59.72
N SER A 855 -5.83 -21.13 -58.66
CA SER A 855 -4.72 -20.26 -58.21
C SER A 855 -3.74 -19.87 -59.32
N SER A 856 -3.43 -20.79 -60.23
CA SER A 856 -2.52 -20.53 -61.36
C SER A 856 -3.17 -19.64 -62.43
N GLU A 857 -4.45 -19.87 -62.75
CA GLU A 857 -5.20 -19.03 -63.69
C GLU A 857 -5.41 -17.63 -63.14
N PHE A 858 -5.61 -17.50 -61.82
CA PHE A 858 -5.75 -16.24 -61.13
C PHE A 858 -4.46 -15.42 -61.19
N ILE A 859 -3.29 -16.00 -60.87
CA ILE A 859 -2.00 -15.30 -61.04
C ILE A 859 -1.83 -14.82 -62.48
N ARG A 860 -2.13 -15.71 -63.44
CA ARG A 860 -2.06 -15.40 -64.87
C ARG A 860 -2.97 -14.22 -65.23
N SER A 861 -4.23 -14.23 -64.79
CA SER A 861 -5.18 -13.15 -65.12
C SER A 861 -4.73 -11.81 -64.54
N GLN A 862 -4.19 -11.80 -63.32
CA GLN A 862 -3.65 -10.58 -62.71
C GLN A 862 -2.42 -10.02 -63.45
N ARG A 863 -1.49 -10.88 -63.89
CA ARG A 863 -0.35 -10.43 -64.72
C ARG A 863 -0.80 -9.82 -66.05
N ILE A 864 -1.82 -10.41 -66.69
CA ILE A 864 -2.39 -9.85 -67.92
C ILE A 864 -3.06 -8.49 -67.66
N LYS A 865 -3.82 -8.34 -66.56
CA LYS A 865 -4.41 -7.05 -66.17
C LYS A 865 -3.33 -5.97 -65.98
N MET A 866 -2.22 -6.31 -65.33
CA MET A 866 -1.09 -5.39 -65.15
C MET A 866 -0.45 -5.01 -66.51
N ALA A 867 -0.29 -5.98 -67.41
CA ALA A 867 0.22 -5.73 -68.77
C ALA A 867 -0.64 -4.71 -69.53
N VAL A 868 -1.98 -4.85 -69.46
CA VAL A 868 -2.91 -3.90 -70.08
C VAL A 868 -2.73 -2.49 -69.51
N LYS A 869 -2.55 -2.37 -68.19
CA LYS A 869 -2.34 -1.07 -67.54
C LYS A 869 -1.04 -0.39 -67.99
N ILE A 870 0.05 -1.16 -68.09
CA ILE A 870 1.35 -0.62 -68.55
C ILE A 870 1.27 -0.20 -70.02
N LEU A 871 0.68 -1.04 -70.89
CA LEU A 871 0.51 -0.74 -72.32
C LEU A 871 -0.32 0.53 -72.59
N LYS A 872 -1.26 0.88 -71.70
CA LYS A 872 -2.03 2.14 -71.79
C LYS A 872 -1.22 3.38 -71.41
N THR A 873 -0.14 3.23 -70.63
CA THR A 873 0.53 4.36 -69.98
C THR A 873 1.91 4.66 -70.59
N ARG A 874 2.58 3.65 -71.18
CA ARG A 874 3.94 3.78 -71.74
C ARG A 874 4.10 2.88 -72.97
N GLU A 875 4.86 3.34 -73.96
CA GLU A 875 5.33 2.48 -75.04
C GLU A 875 6.54 1.67 -74.58
N VAL A 876 6.38 0.35 -74.45
CA VAL A 876 7.43 -0.59 -74.01
C VAL A 876 7.51 -1.74 -75.00
N SER A 877 8.69 -2.34 -75.21
CA SER A 877 8.79 -3.52 -76.08
C SER A 877 8.05 -4.72 -75.47
N VAL A 878 7.42 -5.55 -76.30
CA VAL A 878 6.64 -6.72 -75.83
C VAL A 878 7.51 -7.71 -75.04
N SER A 879 8.80 -7.82 -75.38
CA SER A 879 9.76 -8.67 -74.66
C SER A 879 10.12 -8.13 -73.28
N GLU A 880 10.39 -6.83 -73.16
CA GLU A 880 10.64 -6.18 -71.85
C GLU A 880 9.39 -6.23 -70.97
N LEU A 881 8.22 -5.93 -71.55
CA LEU A 881 6.95 -6.00 -70.84
C LEU A 881 6.67 -7.40 -70.27
N ALA A 882 6.99 -8.46 -71.00
CA ALA A 882 6.79 -9.83 -70.55
C ALA A 882 7.64 -10.16 -69.30
N TYR A 883 8.88 -9.69 -69.25
CA TYR A 883 9.76 -9.89 -68.10
C TYR A 883 9.37 -8.99 -66.92
N ASP A 884 9.00 -7.73 -67.18
CA ASP A 884 8.62 -6.76 -66.15
C ASP A 884 7.38 -7.18 -65.35
N ILE A 885 6.47 -7.93 -65.97
CA ILE A 885 5.24 -8.43 -65.32
C ILE A 885 5.38 -9.89 -64.83
N GLY A 886 6.59 -10.46 -64.85
CA GLY A 886 6.90 -11.76 -64.26
C GLY A 886 6.57 -12.99 -65.12
N PHE A 887 6.50 -12.89 -66.45
CA PHE A 887 6.49 -14.09 -67.31
C PHE A 887 7.92 -14.58 -67.61
N ASN A 888 8.13 -15.89 -67.53
CA ASN A 888 9.43 -16.52 -67.80
C ASN A 888 9.84 -16.45 -69.28
N THR A 889 8.89 -16.40 -70.21
CA THR A 889 9.16 -16.31 -71.66
C THR A 889 8.18 -15.37 -72.36
N PRO A 890 8.64 -14.49 -73.27
CA PRO A 890 7.76 -13.61 -74.05
C PRO A 890 6.74 -14.36 -74.91
N SER A 891 7.09 -15.52 -75.46
CA SER A 891 6.18 -16.34 -76.27
C SER A 891 4.97 -16.85 -75.47
N TYR A 892 5.18 -17.22 -74.20
CA TYR A 892 4.10 -17.66 -73.33
C TYR A 892 3.19 -16.49 -72.92
N PHE A 893 3.78 -15.32 -72.65
CA PHE A 893 3.02 -14.09 -72.41
C PHE A 893 2.08 -13.74 -73.58
N ILE A 894 2.59 -13.73 -74.81
CA ILE A 894 1.79 -13.38 -76.00
C ILE A 894 0.63 -14.35 -76.18
N LYS A 895 0.85 -15.66 -75.96
CA LYS A 895 -0.20 -16.67 -76.02
C LYS A 895 -1.28 -16.42 -74.96
N CYS A 896 -0.89 -16.21 -73.71
CA CYS A 896 -1.82 -15.95 -72.61
C CYS A 896 -2.57 -14.63 -72.77
N PHE A 897 -1.91 -13.59 -73.28
CA PHE A 897 -2.54 -12.29 -73.56
C PHE A 897 -3.58 -12.40 -74.68
N LYS A 898 -3.25 -13.15 -75.75
CA LYS A 898 -4.18 -13.42 -76.85
C LYS A 898 -5.36 -14.29 -76.43
N GLU A 899 -5.14 -15.29 -75.59
CA GLU A 899 -6.21 -16.12 -75.00
C GLU A 899 -7.18 -15.27 -74.15
N ALA A 900 -6.65 -14.31 -73.39
CA ALA A 900 -7.46 -13.50 -72.48
C ALA A 900 -8.21 -12.34 -73.17
N LEU A 901 -7.62 -11.70 -74.19
CA LEU A 901 -8.15 -10.46 -74.80
C LEU A 901 -8.48 -10.59 -76.29
N GLY A 902 -8.26 -11.76 -76.90
CA GLY A 902 -8.53 -12.04 -78.31
C GLY A 902 -7.55 -11.43 -79.32
N GLN A 903 -6.63 -10.57 -78.87
CA GLN A 903 -5.65 -9.85 -79.70
C GLN A 903 -4.24 -9.91 -79.07
N THR A 904 -3.20 -9.71 -79.87
CA THR A 904 -1.80 -9.73 -79.37
C THR A 904 -1.44 -8.42 -78.66
N PRO A 905 -0.42 -8.41 -77.75
CA PRO A 905 0.00 -7.19 -77.06
C PRO A 905 0.37 -6.04 -78.00
N LEU A 906 1.02 -6.34 -79.13
CA LEU A 906 1.42 -5.35 -80.14
C LEU A 906 0.21 -4.73 -80.86
N GLU A 907 -0.81 -5.55 -81.16
CA GLU A 907 -2.07 -5.08 -81.74
C GLU A 907 -2.83 -4.20 -80.74
N TYR A 908 -2.83 -4.57 -79.46
CA TYR A 908 -3.44 -3.79 -78.39
C TYR A 908 -2.80 -2.41 -78.23
N GLN A 909 -1.46 -2.35 -78.27
CA GLN A 909 -0.69 -1.11 -78.13
C GLN A 909 -0.88 -0.15 -79.31
N LYS A 910 -1.05 -0.63 -80.54
CA LYS A 910 -1.31 0.25 -81.70
C LYS A 910 -2.73 0.84 -81.71
N ARG A 911 -3.64 0.28 -80.92
CA ARG A 911 -5.07 0.59 -80.95
C ARG A 911 -5.53 1.39 -79.73
N SER A 912 -4.76 1.38 -78.66
CA SER A 912 -4.89 2.27 -77.49
C SER A 912 -4.05 3.52 -77.71
#